data_AF-A0A4V6RJX0-F1
#
_entry.id   AF-A0A4V6RJX0-F1
#
_cell.length_a   1.000
_cell.length_b   1.000
_cell.length_c   1.000
_cell.angle_alpha   90.00
_cell.angle_beta   90.00
_cell.angle_gamma   90.00
#
_symmetry.space_group_name_H-M   'P 1'
#
loop_
_entity.id
_entity.type
_entity.pdbx_description
1 polymer ?
#
loop_
_entity_poly.entity_id
_entity_poly.type
_entity_poly.pdbx_seq_one_letter_code
_entity_poly.pdbx_strand_id
1 'polypeptide(L)'
;MTSETSAPDSAAAQEPHTFQVDLRGLVDLLSHHLYSSPRVYLRELLQNAVDAITARRSEQPDAPALVRLYAEGGRLRVEDSGIGLTEADVHSLLATIGRSSKRDGADSLASARAGFLGQFGIGLLACFVVAAEIRVVSRSARTPGEPPVEWCAREDGSYTVRTLPDSARPEPGTTVHLTARPGSAEWLAEERVLALARDFGSLLPYDVRVGEAAVTALPAPWDRAYPSPAARRVALARHCQEQFGFSPLDTIDLALPLAGIRGVAHVLPSAVSPAQRAGHRVHLKGMLLTDRAEELLPEWAFFVRCVIDTDSLRPTASREALYADETLAAVRDALGDRIREWLTGLAAGDPERLAQFLSVHHLGVKSLARHDEAMWRTMLPWLPFETTDGRLSLEEFARRHPVVHFTRSVEEFRQVAPIASAQGIGVVNGGYTYDTELVERLPAARPGTVVAELDADTVTAHLDAVDPREELALGPFLAAARARLDPLGCDVVLRAFHPVTTPALHLDDRSVRHEQARAEAEEQADDLWAGILGSLRGSAPRARLVLNQLNPLIRRIGSLDTPELAVTATEALYGQALLMAQRPLRPADSALLNRAFMGLLEWAAPPAAPLSPQPAAPPAAPPAAPPGAASPGGVPPVNPQEDGR
;
A
#
# COMPACT_ATOMS: atom_id res chain seq x y z
N MET A 1 36.34 40.34 72.87
CA MET A 1 36.15 40.09 71.44
C MET A 1 35.08 39.01 71.30
N THR A 2 34.17 39.22 70.33
CA THR A 2 33.14 38.31 69.79
C THR A 2 31.95 37.87 70.66
N SER A 3 30.74 38.33 70.29
CA SER A 3 29.52 37.54 70.01
C SER A 3 28.35 38.53 69.81
N GLU A 4 28.12 38.97 68.57
CA GLU A 4 27.06 38.46 67.67
C GLU A 4 25.63 38.76 68.16
N THR A 5 25.07 39.86 67.64
CA THR A 5 23.63 40.10 67.62
C THR A 5 23.18 39.91 66.17
N SER A 6 22.40 38.85 65.95
CA SER A 6 21.82 38.43 64.69
C SER A 6 20.82 39.47 64.14
N ALA A 7 21.03 39.90 62.90
CA ALA A 7 20.02 40.58 62.10
C ALA A 7 18.92 39.58 61.67
N PRO A 8 17.66 40.00 61.50
CA PRO A 8 16.65 39.16 60.88
C PRO A 8 16.90 39.12 59.36
N ASP A 9 17.11 37.91 58.86
CA ASP A 9 17.21 37.60 57.43
C ASP A 9 15.83 37.83 56.80
N SER A 10 15.67 38.90 56.02
CA SER A 10 14.44 39.11 55.25
C SER A 10 14.45 38.14 54.07
N ALA A 11 13.92 36.93 54.28
CA ALA A 11 13.61 36.02 53.20
C ALA A 11 12.61 36.72 52.26
N ALA A 12 13.11 37.27 51.14
CA ALA A 12 12.28 37.81 50.09
C ALA A 12 11.33 36.70 49.62
N ALA A 13 10.03 36.92 49.80
CA ALA A 13 9.01 36.02 49.28
C ALA A 13 9.20 35.94 47.75
N GLN A 14 9.61 34.76 47.26
CA GLN A 14 9.63 34.50 45.83
C GLN A 14 8.18 34.47 45.36
N GLU A 15 7.76 35.51 44.63
CA GLU A 15 6.46 35.49 43.96
C GLU A 15 6.45 34.35 42.94
N PRO A 16 5.47 33.44 42.98
CA PRO A 16 5.36 32.38 42.00
C PRO A 16 5.08 32.99 40.63
N HIS A 17 6.06 32.92 39.74
CA HIS A 17 5.89 33.31 38.34
C HIS A 17 5.17 32.20 37.58
N THR A 18 4.01 32.49 37.01
CA THR A 18 3.33 31.61 36.07
C THR A 18 4.00 31.67 34.70
N PHE A 19 4.14 30.51 34.05
CA PHE A 19 4.53 30.44 32.64
C PHE A 19 3.62 31.33 31.80
N GLN A 20 4.22 32.29 31.08
CA GLN A 20 3.53 33.11 30.10
C GLN A 20 3.63 32.41 28.73
N VAL A 21 2.49 32.23 28.07
CA VAL A 21 2.41 31.61 26.73
C VAL A 21 2.29 32.73 25.71
N ASP A 22 3.24 32.80 24.77
CA ASP A 22 3.16 33.72 23.64
C ASP A 22 2.16 33.20 22.60
N LEU A 23 1.05 33.92 22.44
CA LEU A 23 0.00 33.65 21.47
C LEU A 23 0.52 33.65 20.03
N ARG A 24 1.50 34.52 19.69
CA ARG A 24 2.06 34.56 18.33
C ARG A 24 2.83 33.29 18.04
N GLY A 25 3.75 32.91 18.92
CA GLY A 25 4.48 31.65 18.83
C GLY A 25 3.56 30.42 18.81
N LEU A 26 2.43 30.46 19.51
CA LEU A 26 1.44 29.37 19.49
C LEU A 26 0.63 29.32 18.19
N VAL A 27 0.21 30.46 17.63
CA VAL A 27 -0.45 30.53 16.32
C VAL A 27 0.50 30.09 15.21
N ASP A 28 1.77 30.50 15.26
CA ASP A 28 2.80 30.04 14.32
C ASP A 28 3.05 28.54 14.43
N LEU A 29 3.13 28.00 15.66
CA LEU A 29 3.29 26.56 15.90
C LEU A 29 2.05 25.76 15.49
N LEU A 30 0.85 26.28 15.72
CA LEU A 30 -0.41 25.67 15.25
C LEU A 30 -0.46 25.62 13.72
N SER A 31 -0.04 26.71 13.08
CA SER A 31 -0.07 26.87 11.63
C SER A 31 0.97 26.02 10.90
N HIS A 32 2.14 25.77 11.52
CA HIS A 32 3.24 25.03 10.88
C HIS A 32 3.43 23.59 11.38
N HIS A 33 2.90 23.22 12.56
CA HIS A 33 3.21 21.93 13.18
C HIS A 33 2.01 21.11 13.68
N LEU A 34 0.82 21.71 13.89
CA LEU A 34 -0.35 20.97 14.40
C LEU A 34 -1.45 20.73 13.37
N TYR A 35 -1.62 21.62 12.39
CA TYR A 35 -2.56 21.42 11.29
C TYR A 35 -1.80 21.27 9.97
N SER A 36 -1.97 20.13 9.31
CA SER A 36 -1.27 19.85 8.05
C SER A 36 -1.89 20.59 6.86
N SER A 37 -3.08 21.19 7.01
CA SER A 37 -3.80 21.85 5.92
C SER A 37 -4.67 23.02 6.40
N PRO A 38 -4.75 24.14 5.64
CA PRO A 38 -5.64 25.26 5.93
C PRO A 38 -7.12 24.88 6.04
N ARG A 39 -7.56 23.77 5.43
CA ARG A 39 -8.98 23.34 5.45
C ARG A 39 -9.58 23.16 6.85
N VAL A 40 -8.73 22.95 7.87
CA VAL A 40 -9.16 22.62 9.23
C VAL A 40 -9.96 23.75 9.88
N TYR A 41 -9.80 25.01 9.46
CA TYR A 41 -10.57 26.13 10.02
C TYR A 41 -12.09 25.86 9.99
N LEU A 42 -12.60 25.29 8.89
CA LEU A 42 -14.03 25.07 8.73
C LEU A 42 -14.50 23.87 9.55
N ARG A 43 -13.68 22.83 9.65
CA ARG A 43 -13.94 21.69 10.53
C ARG A 43 -14.12 22.14 11.98
N GLU A 44 -13.20 22.96 12.48
CA GLU A 44 -13.27 23.45 13.87
C GLU A 44 -14.48 24.38 14.10
N LEU A 45 -14.84 25.23 13.13
CA LEU A 45 -16.07 26.05 13.22
C LEU A 45 -17.34 25.20 13.27
N LEU A 46 -17.47 24.24 12.35
CA LEU A 46 -18.62 23.32 12.34
C LEU A 46 -18.68 22.51 13.63
N GLN A 47 -17.55 22.06 14.13
CA GLN A 47 -17.46 21.29 15.35
C GLN A 47 -17.88 22.10 16.58
N ASN A 48 -17.44 23.36 16.68
CA ASN A 48 -17.85 24.25 17.76
C ASN A 48 -19.36 24.52 17.72
N ALA A 49 -19.92 24.72 16.52
CA ALA A 49 -21.36 24.89 16.33
C ALA A 49 -22.13 23.62 16.77
N VAL A 50 -21.69 22.43 16.35
CA VAL A 50 -22.30 21.15 16.73
C VAL A 50 -22.23 20.95 18.24
N ASP A 51 -21.07 21.17 18.87
CA ASP A 51 -20.92 21.07 20.33
C ASP A 51 -21.85 22.04 21.07
N ALA A 52 -21.96 23.29 20.61
CA ALA A 52 -22.81 24.31 21.22
C ALA A 52 -24.31 23.95 21.10
N ILE A 53 -24.72 23.41 19.95
CA ILE A 53 -26.09 22.91 19.73
C ILE A 53 -26.37 21.70 20.62
N THR A 54 -25.44 20.75 20.69
CA THR A 54 -25.58 19.56 21.56
C THR A 54 -25.71 19.97 23.02
N ALA A 55 -24.91 20.94 23.49
CA ALA A 55 -25.02 21.48 24.84
C ALA A 55 -26.40 22.11 25.08
N ARG A 56 -26.88 22.95 24.15
CA ARG A 56 -28.21 23.56 24.28
C ARG A 56 -29.31 22.50 24.31
N ARG A 57 -29.26 21.50 23.44
CA ARG A 57 -30.28 20.45 23.38
C ARG A 57 -30.27 19.50 24.57
N SER A 58 -29.14 19.34 25.25
CA SER A 58 -29.13 18.60 26.53
C SER A 58 -29.90 19.32 27.64
N GLU A 59 -29.97 20.65 27.61
CA GLU A 59 -30.71 21.48 28.57
C GLU A 59 -32.14 21.79 28.07
N GLN A 60 -32.30 21.95 26.75
CA GLN A 60 -33.52 22.38 26.05
C GLN A 60 -33.74 21.50 24.81
N PRO A 61 -34.35 20.31 24.93
CA PRO A 61 -34.46 19.33 23.84
C PRO A 61 -35.10 19.87 22.55
N ASP A 62 -36.09 20.75 22.67
CA ASP A 62 -36.83 21.32 21.54
C ASP A 62 -36.14 22.56 20.92
N ALA A 63 -34.95 22.93 21.39
CA ALA A 63 -34.22 24.06 20.85
C ALA A 63 -33.86 23.86 19.36
N PRO A 64 -33.83 24.96 18.58
CA PRO A 64 -33.36 24.92 17.19
C PRO A 64 -31.93 24.35 17.11
N ALA A 65 -31.65 23.57 16.06
CA ALA A 65 -30.31 23.05 15.75
C ALA A 65 -29.94 23.40 14.31
N LEU A 66 -29.62 24.67 14.11
CA LEU A 66 -29.32 25.26 12.81
C LEU A 66 -27.87 25.73 12.81
N VAL A 67 -27.16 25.42 11.72
CA VAL A 67 -25.88 26.05 11.39
C VAL A 67 -26.02 26.71 10.01
N ARG A 68 -25.66 27.98 9.92
CA ARG A 68 -25.75 28.78 8.68
C ARG A 68 -24.41 29.42 8.37
N LEU A 69 -23.92 29.22 7.16
CA LEU A 69 -22.66 29.77 6.69
C LEU A 69 -22.93 30.71 5.51
N TYR A 70 -22.34 31.90 5.56
CA TYR A 70 -22.45 32.91 4.50
C TYR A 70 -21.06 33.41 4.16
N ALA A 71 -20.66 33.23 2.90
CA ALA A 71 -19.32 33.51 2.41
C ALA A 71 -19.41 34.56 1.29
N GLU A 72 -18.90 35.77 1.53
CA GLU A 72 -18.98 36.87 0.57
C GLU A 72 -17.80 37.84 0.74
N GLY A 73 -17.19 38.28 -0.37
CA GLY A 73 -16.20 39.36 -0.35
C GLY A 73 -14.97 39.09 0.53
N GLY A 74 -14.50 37.84 0.60
CA GLY A 74 -13.38 37.45 1.46
C GLY A 74 -13.74 37.43 2.96
N ARG A 75 -15.02 37.35 3.30
CA ARG A 75 -15.52 37.22 4.66
C ARG A 75 -16.39 35.97 4.77
N LEU A 76 -16.31 35.31 5.92
CA LEU A 76 -17.20 34.20 6.27
C LEU A 76 -17.93 34.54 7.57
N ARG A 77 -19.25 34.33 7.57
CA ARG A 77 -20.10 34.39 8.75
C ARG A 77 -20.66 33.00 9.01
N VAL A 78 -20.38 32.42 10.17
CA VAL A 78 -20.93 31.13 10.63
C VAL A 78 -21.82 31.37 11.83
N GLU A 79 -23.07 30.96 11.75
CA GLU A 79 -24.07 31.12 12.79
C GLU A 79 -24.52 29.77 13.30
N ASP A 80 -24.61 29.63 14.61
CA ASP A 80 -25.24 28.49 15.25
C ASP A 80 -26.34 28.93 16.23
N SER A 81 -27.33 28.07 16.39
CA SER A 81 -28.39 28.21 17.39
C SER A 81 -28.04 27.52 18.73
N GLY A 82 -26.75 27.37 19.04
CA GLY A 82 -26.27 26.67 20.22
C GLY A 82 -26.48 27.41 21.53
N ILE A 83 -25.81 26.94 22.59
CA ILE A 83 -26.00 27.44 23.96
C ILE A 83 -25.53 28.89 24.14
N GLY A 84 -24.63 29.37 23.26
CA GLY A 84 -24.05 30.71 23.35
C GLY A 84 -23.07 30.88 24.53
N LEU A 85 -22.56 32.09 24.68
CA LEU A 85 -21.53 32.46 25.66
C LEU A 85 -21.96 33.73 26.42
N THR A 86 -21.62 33.77 27.70
CA THR A 86 -21.61 34.98 28.53
C THR A 86 -20.26 35.70 28.44
N GLU A 87 -20.14 36.91 28.98
CA GLU A 87 -18.86 37.61 29.08
C GLU A 87 -17.81 36.82 29.89
N ALA A 88 -18.25 36.18 30.98
CA ALA A 88 -17.39 35.30 31.78
C ALA A 88 -16.93 34.06 30.99
N ASP A 89 -17.80 33.49 30.15
CA ASP A 89 -17.44 32.37 29.27
C ASP A 89 -16.40 32.80 28.23
N VAL A 90 -16.49 34.01 27.67
CA VAL A 90 -15.48 34.54 26.73
C VAL A 90 -14.10 34.63 27.38
N HIS A 91 -14.01 35.17 28.59
CA HIS A 91 -12.72 35.27 29.31
C HIS A 91 -12.14 33.89 29.68
N SER A 92 -13.00 32.93 30.03
CA SER A 92 -12.55 31.60 30.43
C SER A 92 -12.21 30.69 29.24
N LEU A 93 -12.97 30.77 28.14
CA LEU A 93 -12.88 29.83 27.01
C LEU A 93 -12.14 30.35 25.79
N LEU A 94 -12.20 31.66 25.53
CA LEU A 94 -11.59 32.27 24.35
C LEU A 94 -10.27 32.99 24.70
N ALA A 95 -10.17 33.59 25.88
CA ALA A 95 -8.98 34.33 26.30
C ALA A 95 -7.92 33.49 27.02
N THR A 96 -8.21 32.23 27.39
CA THR A 96 -7.27 31.34 28.08
C THR A 96 -7.01 30.07 27.27
N ILE A 97 -5.84 29.97 26.65
CA ILE A 97 -5.43 28.80 25.85
C ILE A 97 -5.34 27.56 26.75
N GLY A 98 -6.01 26.48 26.35
CA GLY A 98 -5.97 25.18 27.05
C GLY A 98 -6.93 25.05 28.23
N ARG A 99 -7.73 26.08 28.56
CA ARG A 99 -8.95 25.93 29.38
C ARG A 99 -10.16 25.75 28.46
N SER A 100 -10.56 24.51 28.28
CA SER A 100 -11.95 24.23 27.91
C SER A 100 -12.78 24.23 29.20
N SER A 101 -14.05 24.64 29.15
CA SER A 101 -15.07 24.51 30.23
C SER A 101 -15.24 23.09 30.77
N LYS A 102 -14.47 22.15 30.23
CA LYS A 102 -14.59 20.69 30.32
C LYS A 102 -13.53 20.05 31.25
N ARG A 103 -12.71 20.84 31.96
CA ARG A 103 -11.71 20.32 32.93
C ARG A 103 -12.16 20.35 34.40
N ASP A 104 -13.10 21.21 34.80
CA ASP A 104 -13.41 21.44 36.22
C ASP A 104 -14.43 20.46 36.85
N GLY A 105 -14.75 19.35 36.18
CA GLY A 105 -15.61 18.28 36.69
C GLY A 105 -14.86 16.97 36.86
N ALA A 106 -13.93 16.89 37.80
CA ALA A 106 -13.13 15.68 38.05
C ALA A 106 -13.92 14.51 38.67
N ASP A 107 -15.11 14.74 39.24
CA ASP A 107 -15.78 13.75 40.10
C ASP A 107 -17.11 13.17 39.56
N SER A 108 -17.51 13.44 38.32
CA SER A 108 -18.71 12.81 37.72
C SER A 108 -18.41 12.16 36.36
N LEU A 109 -17.87 10.95 36.45
CA LEU A 109 -17.91 9.80 35.52
C LEU A 109 -18.22 10.07 34.04
N ALA A 110 -17.22 9.75 33.19
CA ALA A 110 -17.23 9.18 31.82
C ALA A 110 -18.39 9.45 30.82
N SER A 111 -19.65 9.50 31.25
CA SER A 111 -20.84 9.64 30.42
C SER A 111 -21.04 11.06 29.86
N ALA A 112 -20.66 12.12 30.59
CA ALA A 112 -20.81 13.50 30.11
C ALA A 112 -19.78 13.89 29.01
N ARG A 113 -18.69 13.13 28.89
CA ARG A 113 -17.68 13.30 27.84
C ARG A 113 -18.11 12.71 26.49
N ALA A 114 -19.13 11.85 26.48
CA ALA A 114 -19.56 11.12 25.29
C ALA A 114 -20.41 11.94 24.30
N GLY A 115 -20.89 13.14 24.66
CA GLY A 115 -21.72 13.96 23.75
C GLY A 115 -20.94 14.95 22.87
N PHE A 116 -19.68 15.24 23.20
CA PHE A 116 -18.95 16.37 22.61
C PHE A 116 -17.78 15.92 21.74
N LEU A 117 -17.55 16.63 20.65
CA LEU A 117 -16.44 16.40 19.73
C LEU A 117 -15.21 17.23 20.17
N GLY A 118 -15.41 18.45 20.68
CA GLY A 118 -14.41 19.45 21.10
C GLY A 118 -13.72 19.17 22.44
N GLN A 119 -12.39 19.02 22.55
CA GLN A 119 -11.72 18.74 23.85
C GLN A 119 -10.57 19.70 24.24
N PHE A 120 -9.93 20.40 23.30
CA PHE A 120 -8.67 21.12 23.56
C PHE A 120 -8.79 22.65 23.74
N GLY A 121 -9.94 23.25 23.41
CA GLY A 121 -10.15 24.70 23.59
C GLY A 121 -9.32 25.61 22.67
N ILE A 122 -8.77 25.08 21.58
CA ILE A 122 -7.93 25.83 20.60
C ILE A 122 -8.58 25.95 19.21
N GLY A 123 -9.81 25.46 19.02
CA GLY A 123 -10.44 25.34 17.70
C GLY A 123 -10.63 26.66 16.96
N LEU A 124 -10.91 27.75 17.68
CA LEU A 124 -11.03 29.09 17.08
C LEU A 124 -9.69 29.64 16.58
N LEU A 125 -8.57 29.26 17.19
CA LEU A 125 -7.24 29.69 16.75
C LEU A 125 -6.86 29.09 15.40
N ALA A 126 -7.43 27.93 15.02
CA ALA A 126 -7.24 27.35 13.69
C ALA A 126 -7.74 28.27 12.56
N CYS A 127 -8.63 29.23 12.88
CA CYS A 127 -9.10 30.20 11.89
C CYS A 127 -8.03 31.23 11.50
N PHE A 128 -7.03 31.50 12.34
CA PHE A 128 -5.93 32.42 11.99
C PHE A 128 -5.03 31.90 10.86
N VAL A 129 -5.16 30.61 10.50
CA VAL A 129 -4.51 30.06 9.30
C VAL A 129 -5.01 30.75 8.02
N VAL A 130 -6.26 31.25 8.01
CA VAL A 130 -6.88 31.90 6.83
C VAL A 130 -7.42 33.31 7.11
N ALA A 131 -7.62 33.68 8.38
CA ALA A 131 -8.24 34.94 8.79
C ALA A 131 -7.28 35.86 9.55
N ALA A 132 -7.34 37.17 9.28
CA ALA A 132 -6.55 38.19 9.97
C ALA A 132 -7.26 38.68 11.24
N GLU A 133 -8.59 38.60 11.22
CA GLU A 133 -9.47 39.02 12.31
C GLU A 133 -10.59 37.99 12.47
N ILE A 134 -10.87 37.63 13.73
CA ILE A 134 -11.96 36.78 14.16
C ILE A 134 -12.85 37.60 15.09
N ARG A 135 -14.12 37.79 14.72
CA ARG A 135 -15.11 38.47 15.54
C ARG A 135 -16.23 37.51 15.91
N VAL A 136 -16.41 37.25 17.18
CA VAL A 136 -17.44 36.37 17.74
C VAL A 136 -18.50 37.22 18.43
N VAL A 137 -19.76 37.07 18.05
CA VAL A 137 -20.92 37.68 18.72
C VAL A 137 -21.77 36.56 19.28
N SER A 138 -22.06 36.56 20.58
CA SER A 138 -22.78 35.47 21.24
C SER A 138 -23.80 35.97 22.25
N ARG A 139 -24.92 35.24 22.40
CA ARG A 139 -25.91 35.44 23.47
C ARG A 139 -26.16 34.08 24.12
N SER A 140 -26.01 34.02 25.44
CA SER A 140 -26.25 32.81 26.23
C SER A 140 -27.74 32.46 26.30
N ALA A 141 -28.05 31.17 26.10
CA ALA A 141 -29.37 30.62 26.35
C ALA A 141 -29.65 30.41 27.85
N ARG A 142 -28.60 30.39 28.69
CA ARG A 142 -28.71 30.23 30.15
C ARG A 142 -29.08 31.54 30.83
N THR A 143 -28.64 32.66 30.27
CA THR A 143 -28.90 34.01 30.78
C THR A 143 -29.47 34.91 29.68
N PRO A 144 -30.69 34.65 29.17
CA PRO A 144 -31.23 35.39 28.02
C PRO A 144 -31.39 36.90 28.25
N GLY A 145 -31.53 37.33 29.51
CA GLY A 145 -31.64 38.73 29.91
C GLY A 145 -30.32 39.48 30.03
N GLU A 146 -29.17 38.81 29.89
CA GLU A 146 -27.87 39.47 29.79
C GLU A 146 -27.63 39.98 28.37
N PRO A 147 -26.92 41.11 28.21
CA PRO A 147 -26.60 41.65 26.89
C PRO A 147 -25.71 40.69 26.09
N PRO A 148 -25.84 40.63 24.76
CA PRO A 148 -24.91 39.88 23.92
C PRO A 148 -23.47 40.35 24.12
N VAL A 149 -22.52 39.43 24.01
CA VAL A 149 -21.08 39.72 24.10
C VAL A 149 -20.44 39.66 22.72
N GLU A 150 -19.49 40.57 22.48
CA GLU A 150 -18.57 40.55 21.35
C GLU A 150 -17.15 40.30 21.83
N TRP A 151 -16.49 39.32 21.21
CA TRP A 151 -15.05 39.11 21.30
C TRP A 151 -14.44 39.33 19.91
N CYS A 152 -13.43 40.20 19.81
CA CYS A 152 -12.72 40.45 18.56
C CYS A 152 -11.23 40.21 18.78
N ALA A 153 -10.65 39.27 18.02
CA ALA A 153 -9.23 38.94 18.10
C ALA A 153 -8.54 39.08 16.74
N ARG A 154 -7.27 39.47 16.79
CA ARG A 154 -6.41 39.67 15.62
C ARG A 154 -5.22 38.73 15.63
N GLU A 155 -4.66 38.51 14.45
CA GLU A 155 -3.48 37.65 14.27
C GLU A 155 -2.24 38.12 15.04
N ASP A 156 -2.21 39.40 15.45
CA ASP A 156 -1.14 39.97 16.26
C ASP A 156 -1.20 39.58 17.75
N GLY A 157 -2.18 38.76 18.13
CA GLY A 157 -2.42 38.27 19.49
C GLY A 157 -3.29 39.20 20.36
N SER A 158 -3.67 40.38 19.86
CA SER A 158 -4.55 41.29 20.57
C SER A 158 -6.02 40.83 20.50
N TYR A 159 -6.77 41.08 21.58
CA TYR A 159 -8.22 40.87 21.59
C TYR A 159 -8.94 41.94 22.41
N THR A 160 -10.21 42.16 22.11
CA THR A 160 -11.13 43.01 22.87
C THR A 160 -12.40 42.25 23.22
N VAL A 161 -13.02 42.62 24.35
CA VAL A 161 -14.32 42.12 24.80
C VAL A 161 -15.21 43.33 25.07
N ARG A 162 -16.47 43.29 24.61
CA ARG A 162 -17.49 44.29 24.96
C ARG A 162 -18.89 43.70 24.94
N THR A 163 -19.79 44.28 25.72
CA THR A 163 -21.22 44.02 25.61
C THR A 163 -21.84 44.81 24.45
N LEU A 164 -22.86 44.26 23.81
CA LEU A 164 -23.60 44.85 22.70
C LEU A 164 -25.07 45.10 23.07
N PRO A 165 -25.78 45.98 22.35
CA PRO A 165 -27.23 46.13 22.52
C PRO A 165 -27.97 44.85 22.11
N ASP A 166 -29.17 44.63 22.65
CA ASP A 166 -29.95 43.42 22.41
C ASP A 166 -30.22 43.13 20.93
N SER A 167 -30.37 44.20 20.13
CA SER A 167 -30.58 44.13 18.68
C SER A 167 -29.41 43.51 17.92
N ALA A 168 -28.20 43.49 18.49
CA ALA A 168 -27.03 42.92 17.83
C ALA A 168 -27.11 41.39 17.71
N ARG A 169 -27.80 40.73 18.66
CA ARG A 169 -28.14 39.33 18.59
C ARG A 169 -29.40 39.06 19.42
N PRO A 170 -30.59 38.99 18.81
CA PRO A 170 -31.84 38.83 19.55
C PRO A 170 -32.00 37.42 20.16
N GLU A 171 -31.52 36.40 19.44
CA GLU A 171 -31.71 34.99 19.79
C GLU A 171 -30.44 34.36 20.37
N PRO A 172 -30.55 33.37 21.27
CA PRO A 172 -29.39 32.64 21.78
C PRO A 172 -28.58 31.89 20.71
N GLY A 173 -27.27 31.81 20.91
CA GLY A 173 -26.31 31.10 20.03
C GLY A 173 -25.02 31.89 19.81
N THR A 174 -24.20 31.46 18.85
CA THR A 174 -22.97 32.17 18.45
C THR A 174 -22.91 32.49 16.94
N THR A 175 -22.22 33.60 16.59
CA THR A 175 -21.97 34.04 15.22
C THR A 175 -20.50 34.39 15.14
N VAL A 176 -19.77 33.66 14.32
CA VAL A 176 -18.33 33.86 14.09
C VAL A 176 -18.16 34.53 12.73
N HIS A 177 -17.47 35.66 12.72
CA HIS A 177 -17.08 36.39 11.52
C HIS A 177 -15.58 36.24 11.32
N LEU A 178 -15.18 35.81 10.13
CA LEU A 178 -13.79 35.77 9.69
C LEU A 178 -13.56 36.82 8.61
N THR A 179 -12.47 37.58 8.73
CA THR A 179 -11.95 38.43 7.66
C THR A 179 -10.68 37.81 7.11
N ALA A 180 -10.64 37.54 5.79
CA ALA A 180 -9.49 36.92 5.14
C ALA A 180 -8.18 37.68 5.39
N ARG A 181 -7.09 36.94 5.54
CA ARG A 181 -5.74 37.49 5.40
C ARG A 181 -5.46 37.86 3.94
N PRO A 182 -4.51 38.78 3.68
CA PRO A 182 -3.99 38.98 2.33
C PRO A 182 -3.58 37.65 1.69
N GLY A 183 -4.08 37.39 0.47
CA GLY A 183 -3.82 36.16 -0.27
C GLY A 183 -4.66 34.92 0.15
N SER A 184 -5.49 35.00 1.18
CA SER A 184 -6.30 33.86 1.67
C SER A 184 -7.80 33.95 1.34
N ALA A 185 -8.21 34.94 0.53
CA ALA A 185 -9.63 35.17 0.21
C ALA A 185 -10.31 33.96 -0.46
N GLU A 186 -9.57 33.16 -1.24
CA GLU A 186 -10.09 31.93 -1.87
C GLU A 186 -10.59 30.88 -0.87
N TRP A 187 -10.01 30.84 0.34
CA TRP A 187 -10.42 29.89 1.38
C TRP A 187 -11.78 30.23 1.96
N LEU A 188 -12.21 31.47 1.81
CA LEU A 188 -13.48 32.01 2.29
C LEU A 188 -14.45 32.28 1.12
N ALA A 189 -14.15 31.79 -0.08
CA ALA A 189 -15.06 31.81 -1.21
C ALA A 189 -16.20 30.80 -1.02
N GLU A 190 -17.42 31.13 -1.44
CA GLU A 190 -18.62 30.32 -1.22
C GLU A 190 -18.47 28.88 -1.73
N GLU A 191 -17.95 28.69 -2.94
CA GLU A 191 -17.73 27.36 -3.53
C GLU A 191 -16.78 26.50 -2.67
N ARG A 192 -15.69 27.11 -2.18
CA ARG A 192 -14.71 26.43 -1.33
C ARG A 192 -15.30 26.10 0.03
N VAL A 193 -16.02 27.03 0.65
CA VAL A 193 -16.70 26.82 1.93
C VAL A 193 -17.75 25.72 1.80
N LEU A 194 -18.54 25.70 0.73
CA LEU A 194 -19.53 24.66 0.47
C LEU A 194 -18.89 23.29 0.27
N ALA A 195 -17.80 23.21 -0.50
CA ALA A 195 -17.06 21.96 -0.70
C ALA A 195 -16.52 21.42 0.63
N LEU A 196 -15.85 22.26 1.42
CA LEU A 196 -15.31 21.89 2.73
C LEU A 196 -16.43 21.54 3.73
N ALA A 197 -17.55 22.26 3.73
CA ALA A 197 -18.66 21.99 4.64
C ALA A 197 -19.29 20.62 4.33
N ARG A 198 -19.45 20.27 3.05
CA ARG A 198 -19.91 18.94 2.62
C ARG A 198 -18.90 17.84 2.95
N ASP A 199 -17.62 18.11 2.76
CA ASP A 199 -16.54 17.17 3.07
C ASP A 199 -16.53 16.81 4.57
N PHE A 200 -16.58 17.82 5.44
CA PHE A 200 -16.52 17.62 6.88
C PHE A 200 -17.86 17.25 7.52
N GLY A 201 -18.96 17.82 7.04
CA GLY A 201 -20.21 17.90 7.78
C GLY A 201 -21.40 17.19 7.14
N SER A 202 -21.23 16.48 6.03
CA SER A 202 -22.37 15.86 5.32
C SER A 202 -23.17 14.84 6.15
N LEU A 203 -22.55 14.24 7.17
CA LEU A 203 -23.16 13.27 8.07
C LEU A 203 -23.56 13.85 9.44
N LEU A 204 -23.45 15.17 9.64
CA LEU A 204 -23.82 15.80 10.91
C LEU A 204 -25.34 15.68 11.18
N PRO A 205 -25.73 15.57 12.46
CA PRO A 205 -27.13 15.35 12.86
C PRO A 205 -28.01 16.62 12.82
N TYR A 206 -27.47 17.76 12.41
CA TYR A 206 -28.11 19.09 12.49
C TYR A 206 -28.28 19.73 11.11
N ASP A 207 -29.19 20.69 10.97
CA ASP A 207 -29.42 21.34 9.67
C ASP A 207 -28.30 22.36 9.39
N VAL A 208 -27.34 21.97 8.56
CA VAL A 208 -26.20 22.81 8.13
C VAL A 208 -26.42 23.28 6.69
N ARG A 209 -26.27 24.59 6.44
CA ARG A 209 -26.36 25.19 5.10
C ARG A 209 -25.25 26.21 4.85
N VAL A 210 -24.81 26.30 3.59
CA VAL A 210 -24.00 27.41 3.06
C VAL A 210 -24.86 28.17 2.07
N GLY A 211 -25.18 29.43 2.39
CA GLY A 211 -26.27 30.14 1.71
C GLY A 211 -27.57 29.31 1.78
N GLU A 212 -28.18 29.07 0.62
CA GLU A 212 -29.36 28.20 0.51
C GLU A 212 -29.02 26.71 0.31
N ALA A 213 -27.75 26.38 0.05
CA ALA A 213 -27.34 25.01 -0.24
C ALA A 213 -27.26 24.16 1.03
N ALA A 214 -27.99 23.05 1.06
CA ALA A 214 -27.88 22.04 2.11
C ALA A 214 -26.52 21.36 2.09
N VAL A 215 -25.94 21.20 3.28
CA VAL A 215 -24.69 20.48 3.53
C VAL A 215 -24.99 19.07 4.03
N THR A 216 -25.83 18.96 5.05
CA THR A 216 -26.19 17.67 5.66
C THR A 216 -27.12 16.86 4.79
N ALA A 217 -26.82 15.57 4.65
CA ALA A 217 -27.54 14.65 3.77
C ALA A 217 -27.98 13.38 4.53
N LEU A 218 -28.80 13.56 5.58
CA LEU A 218 -29.31 12.46 6.40
C LEU A 218 -30.67 11.92 5.90
N PRO A 219 -30.96 10.62 6.09
CA PRO A 219 -30.08 9.60 6.69
C PRO A 219 -28.87 9.30 5.79
N ALA A 220 -27.78 8.77 6.37
CA ALA A 220 -26.57 8.44 5.63
C ALA A 220 -26.88 7.45 4.48
N PRO A 221 -26.11 7.43 3.37
CA PRO A 221 -26.40 6.56 2.23
C PRO A 221 -26.59 5.08 2.58
N TRP A 222 -25.85 4.57 3.58
CA TRP A 222 -25.99 3.19 4.05
C TRP A 222 -27.21 2.93 4.93
N ASP A 223 -27.75 3.96 5.59
CA ASP A 223 -28.93 3.90 6.48
C ASP A 223 -30.24 4.24 5.75
N ARG A 224 -30.18 4.74 4.51
CA ARG A 224 -31.37 5.09 3.71
C ARG A 224 -32.16 3.84 3.33
N ALA A 225 -33.49 3.96 3.36
CA ALA A 225 -34.38 2.99 2.76
C ALA A 225 -34.39 3.15 1.23
N TYR A 226 -34.27 2.04 0.52
CA TYR A 226 -34.27 2.01 -0.95
C TYR A 226 -35.41 1.11 -1.45
N PRO A 227 -36.02 1.44 -2.60
CA PRO A 227 -37.15 0.68 -3.14
C PRO A 227 -36.77 -0.74 -3.58
N SER A 228 -35.49 -0.98 -3.88
CA SER A 228 -34.99 -2.31 -4.22
C SER A 228 -33.49 -2.43 -3.90
N PRO A 229 -32.96 -3.67 -3.77
CA PRO A 229 -31.53 -3.90 -3.63
C PRO A 229 -30.70 -3.32 -4.78
N ALA A 230 -31.24 -3.33 -6.01
CA ALA A 230 -30.57 -2.74 -7.17
C ALA A 230 -30.45 -1.21 -7.06
N ALA A 231 -31.53 -0.53 -6.62
CA ALA A 231 -31.50 0.91 -6.38
C ALA A 231 -30.49 1.29 -5.28
N ARG A 232 -30.40 0.47 -4.22
CA ARG A 232 -29.38 0.64 -3.18
C ARG A 232 -27.97 0.52 -3.74
N ARG A 233 -27.68 -0.51 -4.54
CA ARG A 233 -26.36 -0.69 -5.19
C ARG A 233 -25.96 0.53 -6.02
N VAL A 234 -26.87 1.06 -6.85
CA VAL A 234 -26.60 2.26 -7.66
C VAL A 234 -26.31 3.47 -6.79
N ALA A 235 -27.07 3.66 -5.71
CA ALA A 235 -26.86 4.78 -4.80
C ALA A 235 -25.52 4.69 -4.05
N LEU A 236 -25.13 3.50 -3.60
CA LEU A 236 -23.84 3.26 -2.94
C LEU A 236 -22.65 3.36 -3.92
N ALA A 237 -22.83 2.93 -5.17
CA ALA A 237 -21.81 3.13 -6.21
C ALA A 237 -21.60 4.62 -6.52
N ARG A 238 -22.68 5.42 -6.59
CA ARG A 238 -22.58 6.88 -6.71
C ARG A 238 -21.87 7.49 -5.50
N HIS A 239 -22.22 7.07 -4.30
CA HIS A 239 -21.55 7.52 -3.08
C HIS A 239 -20.04 7.23 -3.15
N CYS A 240 -19.64 6.02 -3.54
CA CYS A 240 -18.24 5.67 -3.75
C CYS A 240 -17.56 6.58 -4.78
N GLN A 241 -18.22 6.87 -5.90
CA GLN A 241 -17.70 7.79 -6.93
C GLN A 241 -17.49 9.21 -6.38
N GLU A 242 -18.40 9.70 -5.54
CA GLU A 242 -18.29 11.01 -4.90
C GLU A 242 -17.17 11.08 -3.86
N GLN A 243 -17.01 10.03 -3.05
CA GLN A 243 -16.04 10.01 -1.94
C GLN A 243 -14.62 9.64 -2.38
N PHE A 244 -14.49 8.74 -3.36
CA PHE A 244 -13.21 8.14 -3.75
C PHE A 244 -12.89 8.25 -5.25
N GLY A 245 -13.82 8.72 -6.08
CA GLY A 245 -13.58 8.91 -7.51
C GLY A 245 -13.64 7.64 -8.37
N PHE A 246 -14.15 6.53 -7.84
CA PHE A 246 -14.29 5.28 -8.61
C PHE A 246 -15.64 4.59 -8.40
N SER A 247 -16.06 3.78 -9.38
CA SER A 247 -17.20 2.87 -9.26
C SER A 247 -16.74 1.53 -8.69
N PRO A 248 -17.36 1.02 -7.61
CA PRO A 248 -16.93 -0.21 -6.97
C PRO A 248 -17.40 -1.45 -7.73
N LEU A 249 -16.68 -2.58 -7.59
CA LEU A 249 -17.19 -3.89 -8.04
C LEU A 249 -18.37 -4.34 -7.18
N ASP A 250 -18.27 -4.11 -5.89
CA ASP A 250 -19.29 -4.46 -4.90
C ASP A 250 -19.19 -3.57 -3.67
N THR A 251 -20.21 -3.62 -2.82
CA THR A 251 -20.24 -2.89 -1.55
C THR A 251 -20.66 -3.80 -0.40
N ILE A 252 -19.92 -3.72 0.70
CA ILE A 252 -20.05 -4.54 1.91
C ILE A 252 -20.59 -3.66 3.03
N ASP A 253 -21.66 -4.10 3.70
CA ASP A 253 -22.22 -3.39 4.84
C ASP A 253 -21.38 -3.63 6.11
N LEU A 254 -20.88 -2.53 6.68
CA LEU A 254 -20.07 -2.49 7.90
C LEU A 254 -20.92 -1.97 9.07
N ALA A 255 -21.90 -2.76 9.47
CA ALA A 255 -22.78 -2.44 10.61
C ALA A 255 -22.35 -3.22 11.85
N LEU A 256 -21.80 -2.53 12.84
CA LEU A 256 -21.38 -3.07 14.13
C LEU A 256 -22.01 -2.22 15.24
N PRO A 257 -23.33 -2.35 15.51
CA PRO A 257 -24.05 -1.46 16.42
C PRO A 257 -23.51 -1.51 17.85
N LEU A 258 -23.05 -2.67 18.32
CA LEU A 258 -22.45 -2.82 19.66
C LEU A 258 -21.12 -2.08 19.80
N ALA A 259 -20.37 -1.94 18.69
CA ALA A 259 -19.14 -1.16 18.65
C ALA A 259 -19.39 0.32 18.31
N GLY A 260 -20.66 0.72 18.10
CA GLY A 260 -21.03 2.07 17.66
C GLY A 260 -20.45 2.42 16.29
N ILE A 261 -20.43 1.48 15.34
CA ILE A 261 -19.90 1.68 13.98
C ILE A 261 -20.98 1.37 12.95
N ARG A 262 -21.10 2.27 11.98
CA ARG A 262 -21.95 2.11 10.79
C ARG A 262 -21.17 2.58 9.58
N GLY A 263 -21.42 1.96 8.43
CA GLY A 263 -20.76 2.36 7.20
C GLY A 263 -20.77 1.29 6.13
N VAL A 264 -19.93 1.50 5.13
CA VAL A 264 -19.77 0.58 3.99
C VAL A 264 -18.30 0.46 3.59
N ALA A 265 -17.91 -0.71 3.12
CA ALA A 265 -16.67 -0.94 2.40
C ALA A 265 -16.95 -1.14 0.91
N HIS A 266 -16.25 -0.41 0.07
CA HIS A 266 -16.34 -0.47 -1.39
C HIS A 266 -15.18 -1.28 -1.94
N VAL A 267 -15.48 -2.32 -2.72
CA VAL A 267 -14.48 -3.16 -3.38
C VAL A 267 -13.95 -2.43 -4.62
N LEU A 268 -12.63 -2.33 -4.71
CA LEU A 268 -11.96 -1.62 -5.81
C LEU A 268 -12.24 -2.25 -7.18
N PRO A 269 -12.32 -1.46 -8.28
CA PRO A 269 -12.53 -1.97 -9.64
C PRO A 269 -11.32 -2.69 -10.23
N SER A 270 -10.13 -2.42 -9.70
CA SER A 270 -8.86 -2.89 -10.26
C SER A 270 -7.98 -3.49 -9.16
N ALA A 271 -7.11 -4.42 -9.56
CA ALA A 271 -6.16 -5.04 -8.65
C ALA A 271 -5.20 -3.99 -8.08
N VAL A 272 -4.86 -4.13 -6.80
CA VAL A 272 -3.88 -3.28 -6.12
C VAL A 272 -2.83 -4.13 -5.42
N SER A 273 -1.64 -3.57 -5.27
CA SER A 273 -0.54 -4.24 -4.57
C SER A 273 -0.81 -4.26 -3.05
N PRO A 274 -0.47 -5.36 -2.34
CA PRO A 274 -0.52 -5.39 -0.87
C PRO A 274 0.34 -4.32 -0.20
N ALA A 275 1.38 -3.82 -0.90
CA ALA A 275 2.24 -2.74 -0.39
C ALA A 275 1.56 -1.36 -0.43
N GLN A 276 0.47 -1.21 -1.19
CA GLN A 276 -0.25 0.06 -1.30
C GLN A 276 -1.17 0.24 -0.10
N ARG A 277 -0.82 1.17 0.80
CA ARG A 277 -1.69 1.54 1.91
C ARG A 277 -2.83 2.43 1.43
N ALA A 278 -4.00 2.14 1.98
CA ALA A 278 -5.28 2.65 1.57
C ALA A 278 -5.78 3.69 2.57
N GLY A 279 -6.18 4.86 2.10
CA GLY A 279 -6.91 5.80 2.95
C GLY A 279 -8.35 5.32 3.18
N HIS A 280 -8.73 5.13 4.43
CA HIS A 280 -10.12 4.92 4.84
C HIS A 280 -10.72 6.21 5.40
N ARG A 281 -12.00 6.45 5.10
CA ARG A 281 -12.71 7.67 5.49
C ARG A 281 -13.49 7.42 6.77
N VAL A 282 -13.09 8.11 7.84
CA VAL A 282 -13.65 7.91 9.19
C VAL A 282 -14.32 9.19 9.65
N HIS A 283 -15.59 9.08 10.01
CA HIS A 283 -16.36 10.11 10.66
C HIS A 283 -16.56 9.75 12.13
N LEU A 284 -16.45 10.73 13.01
CA LEU A 284 -16.75 10.62 14.43
C LEU A 284 -18.03 11.41 14.70
N LYS A 285 -19.12 10.74 15.01
CA LYS A 285 -20.47 11.34 15.21
C LYS A 285 -20.86 12.27 14.06
N GLY A 286 -20.64 11.82 12.83
CA GLY A 286 -20.97 12.54 11.61
C GLY A 286 -19.97 13.61 11.16
N MET A 287 -18.95 13.92 11.96
CA MET A 287 -17.86 14.83 11.57
C MET A 287 -16.71 14.04 10.94
N LEU A 288 -16.27 14.40 9.73
CA LEU A 288 -15.08 13.77 9.14
C LEU A 288 -13.85 14.05 9.98
N LEU A 289 -13.22 12.97 10.45
CA LEU A 289 -11.96 13.02 11.17
C LEU A 289 -10.79 12.99 10.20
N THR A 290 -10.74 11.95 9.37
CA THR A 290 -9.64 11.69 8.43
C THR A 290 -10.13 10.87 7.24
N ASP A 291 -9.52 11.12 6.08
CA ASP A 291 -9.66 10.34 4.85
C ASP A 291 -8.52 9.33 4.64
N ARG A 292 -7.59 9.24 5.60
CA ARG A 292 -6.36 8.45 5.54
C ARG A 292 -6.17 7.53 6.75
N ALA A 293 -7.24 6.90 7.24
CA ALA A 293 -7.14 5.93 8.34
C ALA A 293 -6.60 4.57 7.87
N GLU A 294 -5.29 4.44 7.65
CA GLU A 294 -4.65 3.23 7.11
C GLU A 294 -4.77 2.00 8.03
N GLU A 295 -4.87 2.20 9.34
CA GLU A 295 -4.88 1.13 10.35
C GLU A 295 -6.27 0.57 10.68
N LEU A 296 -7.32 1.06 10.00
CA LEU A 296 -8.70 0.73 10.34
C LEU A 296 -9.11 -0.68 9.94
N LEU A 297 -8.53 -1.22 8.86
CA LEU A 297 -8.83 -2.56 8.37
C LEU A 297 -7.61 -3.49 8.50
N PRO A 298 -7.83 -4.81 8.54
CA PRO A 298 -6.73 -5.77 8.49
C PRO A 298 -5.89 -5.63 7.21
N GLU A 299 -4.59 -5.93 7.29
CA GLU A 299 -3.66 -5.75 6.16
C GLU A 299 -4.06 -6.52 4.90
N TRP A 300 -4.70 -7.68 5.04
CA TRP A 300 -5.17 -8.50 3.90
C TRP A 300 -6.34 -7.86 3.14
N ALA A 301 -7.07 -6.91 3.74
CA ALA A 301 -8.26 -6.27 3.18
C ALA A 301 -7.92 -5.04 2.31
N PHE A 302 -6.71 -4.97 1.75
CA PHE A 302 -6.23 -3.84 0.93
C PHE A 302 -7.09 -3.55 -0.32
N PHE A 303 -7.91 -4.52 -0.75
CA PHE A 303 -8.80 -4.44 -1.91
C PHE A 303 -10.09 -3.64 -1.68
N VAL A 304 -10.32 -3.14 -0.46
CA VAL A 304 -11.48 -2.28 -0.15
C VAL A 304 -11.08 -0.87 0.28
N ARG A 305 -12.02 0.08 0.14
CA ARG A 305 -11.98 1.40 0.77
C ARG A 305 -13.27 1.58 1.55
N CYS A 306 -13.21 1.97 2.82
CA CYS A 306 -14.40 2.13 3.63
C CYS A 306 -14.68 3.59 3.98
N VAL A 307 -15.98 3.87 4.11
CA VAL A 307 -16.53 5.06 4.73
C VAL A 307 -17.28 4.59 5.96
N ILE A 308 -16.83 5.00 7.14
CA ILE A 308 -17.50 4.67 8.41
C ILE A 308 -17.83 5.92 9.20
N ASP A 309 -18.87 5.81 10.01
CA ASP A 309 -19.23 6.70 11.10
C ASP A 309 -19.15 5.92 12.41
N THR A 310 -18.46 6.48 13.39
CA THR A 310 -18.19 5.84 14.68
C THR A 310 -18.49 6.77 15.85
N ASP A 311 -18.88 6.18 16.99
CA ASP A 311 -19.05 6.87 18.27
C ASP A 311 -17.95 6.52 19.29
N SER A 312 -17.15 5.49 19.01
CA SER A 312 -16.30 4.79 19.98
C SER A 312 -14.80 5.02 19.77
N LEU A 313 -14.35 5.24 18.54
CA LEU A 313 -12.92 5.41 18.25
C LEU A 313 -12.38 6.74 18.76
N ARG A 314 -11.13 6.72 19.23
CA ARG A 314 -10.47 7.89 19.83
C ARG A 314 -9.57 8.61 18.82
N PRO A 315 -9.84 9.89 18.51
CA PRO A 315 -8.95 10.66 17.65
C PRO A 315 -7.70 11.13 18.41
N THR A 316 -6.61 11.33 17.68
CA THR A 316 -5.40 12.01 18.21
C THR A 316 -5.68 13.48 18.55
N ALA A 317 -4.75 14.13 19.26
CA ALA A 317 -4.88 15.55 19.59
C ALA A 317 -4.98 16.46 18.33
N SER A 318 -4.29 16.12 17.24
CA SER A 318 -4.41 16.82 15.95
C SER A 318 -5.72 16.53 15.22
N ARG A 319 -6.41 15.44 15.61
CA ARG A 319 -7.61 14.92 14.93
C ARG A 319 -7.39 14.64 13.46
N GLU A 320 -6.20 14.17 13.11
CA GLU A 320 -5.88 13.73 11.75
C GLU A 320 -5.66 12.21 11.67
N ALA A 321 -5.60 11.56 12.83
CA ALA A 321 -5.41 10.12 12.99
C ALA A 321 -6.22 9.60 14.18
N LEU A 322 -6.23 8.28 14.32
CA LEU A 322 -6.79 7.55 15.45
C LEU A 322 -5.66 7.11 16.37
N TYR A 323 -5.94 6.99 17.67
CA TYR A 323 -5.00 6.34 18.59
C TYR A 323 -4.95 4.84 18.30
N ALA A 324 -3.73 4.30 18.21
CA ALA A 324 -3.51 2.85 18.18
C ALA A 324 -3.71 2.27 19.59
N ASP A 325 -4.97 1.95 19.91
CA ASP A 325 -5.39 1.37 21.18
C ASP A 325 -6.12 0.02 20.98
N GLU A 326 -6.48 -0.63 22.09
CA GLU A 326 -7.22 -1.89 22.08
C GLU A 326 -8.60 -1.76 21.41
N THR A 327 -9.20 -0.56 21.47
CA THR A 327 -10.51 -0.32 20.83
C THR A 327 -10.37 -0.33 19.31
N LEU A 328 -9.36 0.35 18.77
CA LEU A 328 -9.07 0.33 17.34
C LEU A 328 -8.73 -1.09 16.87
N ALA A 329 -7.93 -1.84 17.64
CA ALA A 329 -7.61 -3.23 17.31
C ALA A 329 -8.85 -4.12 17.26
N ALA A 330 -9.72 -4.06 18.27
CA ALA A 330 -10.97 -4.83 18.30
C ALA A 330 -11.93 -4.45 17.17
N VAL A 331 -12.02 -3.15 16.85
CA VAL A 331 -12.82 -2.65 15.73
C VAL A 331 -12.28 -3.17 14.39
N ARG A 332 -10.95 -3.12 14.19
CA ARG A 332 -10.30 -3.64 12.99
C ARG A 332 -10.63 -5.12 12.78
N ASP A 333 -10.56 -5.92 13.84
CA ASP A 333 -10.86 -7.34 13.78
C ASP A 333 -12.33 -7.60 13.43
N ALA A 334 -13.25 -6.88 14.07
CA ALA A 334 -14.69 -6.99 13.80
C ALA A 334 -15.07 -6.52 12.39
N LEU A 335 -14.43 -5.47 11.86
CA LEU A 335 -14.59 -5.07 10.47
C LEU A 335 -14.03 -6.12 9.51
N GLY A 336 -12.90 -6.75 9.87
CA GLY A 336 -12.36 -7.90 9.18
C GLY A 336 -13.34 -9.07 9.12
N ASP A 337 -14.02 -9.38 10.22
CA ASP A 337 -15.06 -10.42 10.28
C ASP A 337 -16.21 -10.13 9.31
N ARG A 338 -16.69 -8.89 9.25
CA ARG A 338 -17.75 -8.51 8.29
C ARG A 338 -17.34 -8.72 6.83
N ILE A 339 -16.08 -8.47 6.49
CA ILE A 339 -15.55 -8.73 5.16
C ILE A 339 -15.39 -10.25 4.91
N ARG A 340 -14.97 -11.02 5.92
CA ARG A 340 -14.92 -12.51 5.86
C ARG A 340 -16.30 -13.13 5.65
N GLU A 341 -17.30 -12.64 6.37
CA GLU A 341 -18.70 -13.06 6.24
C GLU A 341 -19.24 -12.77 4.83
N TRP A 342 -18.89 -11.61 4.26
CA TRP A 342 -19.24 -11.31 2.88
C TRP A 342 -18.59 -12.27 1.88
N LEU A 343 -17.29 -12.57 2.03
CA LEU A 343 -16.57 -13.53 1.16
C LEU A 343 -17.18 -14.94 1.24
N THR A 344 -17.43 -15.43 2.45
CA THR A 344 -18.04 -16.75 2.67
C THR A 344 -19.48 -16.81 2.16
N GLY A 345 -20.24 -15.71 2.33
CA GLY A 345 -21.58 -15.56 1.76
C GLY A 345 -21.60 -15.64 0.24
N LEU A 346 -20.62 -15.01 -0.44
CA LEU A 346 -20.48 -15.13 -1.90
C LEU A 346 -20.16 -16.58 -2.32
N ALA A 347 -19.24 -17.24 -1.62
CA ALA A 347 -18.90 -18.65 -1.91
C ALA A 347 -20.09 -19.60 -1.76
N ALA A 348 -20.99 -19.34 -0.80
CA ALA A 348 -22.15 -20.19 -0.56
C ALA A 348 -23.35 -19.86 -1.46
N GLY A 349 -23.56 -18.60 -1.83
CA GLY A 349 -24.81 -18.13 -2.45
C GLY A 349 -24.68 -17.56 -3.86
N ASP A 350 -23.50 -17.08 -4.28
CA ASP A 350 -23.32 -16.39 -5.56
C ASP A 350 -21.92 -16.62 -6.17
N PRO A 351 -21.66 -17.83 -6.70
CA PRO A 351 -20.37 -18.18 -7.30
C PRO A 351 -19.92 -17.28 -8.46
N GLU A 352 -20.85 -16.75 -9.24
CA GLU A 352 -20.53 -15.89 -10.38
C GLU A 352 -19.92 -14.56 -9.91
N ARG A 353 -20.53 -13.93 -8.90
CA ARG A 353 -19.95 -12.72 -8.27
C ARG A 353 -18.63 -13.01 -7.58
N LEU A 354 -18.50 -14.17 -6.92
CA LEU A 354 -17.23 -14.58 -6.33
C LEU A 354 -16.14 -14.69 -7.41
N ALA A 355 -16.43 -15.33 -8.55
CA ALA A 355 -15.49 -15.47 -9.65
C ALA A 355 -15.07 -14.10 -10.23
N GLN A 356 -16.03 -13.17 -10.40
CA GLN A 356 -15.74 -11.81 -10.83
C GLN A 356 -14.81 -11.08 -9.84
N PHE A 357 -15.09 -11.20 -8.54
CA PHE A 357 -14.24 -10.64 -7.49
C PHE A 357 -12.83 -11.24 -7.52
N LEU A 358 -12.70 -12.57 -7.56
CA LEU A 358 -11.40 -13.26 -7.55
C LEU A 358 -10.57 -13.01 -8.80
N SER A 359 -11.19 -12.77 -9.96
CA SER A 359 -10.44 -12.40 -11.18
C SER A 359 -9.60 -11.13 -11.01
N VAL A 360 -10.00 -10.26 -10.07
CA VAL A 360 -9.31 -9.00 -9.75
C VAL A 360 -8.52 -9.12 -8.44
N HIS A 361 -9.13 -9.68 -7.39
CA HIS A 361 -8.67 -9.55 -6.00
C HIS A 361 -8.30 -10.88 -5.31
N HIS A 362 -8.03 -11.94 -6.07
CA HIS A 362 -7.59 -13.23 -5.49
C HIS A 362 -6.39 -13.09 -4.53
N LEU A 363 -5.49 -12.13 -4.75
CA LEU A 363 -4.33 -11.92 -3.88
C LEU A 363 -4.71 -11.53 -2.43
N GLY A 364 -5.76 -10.73 -2.25
CA GLY A 364 -6.25 -10.36 -0.91
C GLY A 364 -6.80 -11.58 -0.17
N VAL A 365 -7.52 -12.45 -0.89
CA VAL A 365 -8.04 -13.71 -0.34
C VAL A 365 -6.91 -14.69 -0.05
N LYS A 366 -5.90 -14.78 -0.91
CA LYS A 366 -4.69 -15.58 -0.65
C LYS A 366 -3.96 -15.11 0.62
N SER A 367 -3.82 -13.79 0.80
CA SER A 367 -3.23 -13.20 2.03
C SER A 367 -4.00 -13.60 3.30
N LEU A 368 -5.33 -13.55 3.25
CA LEU A 368 -6.19 -13.99 4.34
C LEU A 368 -6.07 -15.51 4.59
N ALA A 369 -6.16 -16.32 3.54
CA ALA A 369 -6.13 -17.79 3.62
C ALA A 369 -4.82 -18.33 4.23
N ARG A 370 -3.70 -17.60 4.12
CA ARG A 370 -2.43 -17.94 4.78
C ARG A 370 -2.54 -18.09 6.30
N HIS A 371 -3.38 -17.29 6.93
CA HIS A 371 -3.49 -17.24 8.39
C HIS A 371 -4.84 -17.75 8.90
N ASP A 372 -5.81 -17.98 8.01
CA ASP A 372 -7.15 -18.44 8.35
C ASP A 372 -7.45 -19.78 7.68
N GLU A 373 -7.46 -20.86 8.48
CA GLU A 373 -7.67 -22.23 7.98
C GLU A 373 -9.11 -22.46 7.49
N ALA A 374 -10.10 -21.83 8.10
CA ALA A 374 -11.49 -21.95 7.69
C ALA A 374 -11.71 -21.26 6.34
N MET A 375 -11.15 -20.07 6.17
CA MET A 375 -11.16 -19.37 4.89
C MET A 375 -10.39 -20.14 3.83
N TRP A 376 -9.24 -20.71 4.17
CA TRP A 376 -8.46 -21.54 3.25
C TRP A 376 -9.29 -22.71 2.70
N ARG A 377 -9.94 -23.50 3.56
CA ARG A 377 -10.83 -24.59 3.14
C ARG A 377 -11.99 -24.11 2.28
N THR A 378 -12.61 -22.99 2.64
CA THR A 378 -13.78 -22.45 1.92
C THR A 378 -13.40 -21.93 0.53
N MET A 379 -12.20 -21.35 0.39
CA MET A 379 -11.73 -20.70 -0.83
C MET A 379 -10.93 -21.64 -1.76
N LEU A 380 -10.56 -22.82 -1.28
CA LEU A 380 -9.81 -23.83 -2.03
C LEU A 380 -10.41 -24.18 -3.42
N PRO A 381 -11.74 -24.32 -3.62
CA PRO A 381 -12.31 -24.60 -4.94
C PRO A 381 -12.21 -23.42 -5.91
N TRP A 382 -11.97 -22.20 -5.42
CA TRP A 382 -12.17 -20.96 -6.17
C TRP A 382 -10.87 -20.22 -6.47
N LEU A 383 -9.87 -20.32 -5.60
CA LEU A 383 -8.63 -19.57 -5.74
C LEU A 383 -7.84 -20.04 -6.97
N PRO A 384 -7.49 -19.15 -7.91
CA PRO A 384 -6.76 -19.53 -9.10
C PRO A 384 -5.26 -19.63 -8.85
N PHE A 385 -4.65 -20.67 -9.39
CA PHE A 385 -3.21 -20.90 -9.43
C PHE A 385 -2.78 -21.15 -10.88
N GLU A 386 -1.57 -20.72 -11.23
CA GLU A 386 -0.96 -21.11 -12.50
C GLU A 386 -0.39 -22.52 -12.35
N THR A 387 -0.76 -23.42 -13.26
CA THR A 387 -0.36 -24.83 -13.21
C THR A 387 -0.05 -25.35 -14.62
N THR A 388 0.54 -26.53 -14.67
CA THR A 388 0.77 -27.30 -15.91
C THR A 388 -0.49 -27.62 -16.71
N ASP A 389 -1.67 -27.62 -16.07
CA ASP A 389 -2.98 -27.80 -16.68
C ASP A 389 -3.66 -26.47 -17.04
N GLY A 390 -2.94 -25.35 -16.97
CA GLY A 390 -3.44 -24.00 -17.13
C GLY A 390 -3.79 -23.34 -15.80
N ARG A 391 -4.66 -22.33 -15.84
CA ARG A 391 -5.08 -21.58 -14.65
C ARG A 391 -6.34 -22.20 -14.04
N LEU A 392 -6.22 -22.85 -12.90
CA LEU A 392 -7.34 -23.50 -12.19
C LEU A 392 -7.13 -23.48 -10.67
N SER A 393 -8.10 -23.99 -9.91
CA SER A 393 -7.99 -24.06 -8.46
C SER A 393 -7.19 -25.26 -7.99
N LEU A 394 -6.60 -25.17 -6.79
CA LEU A 394 -5.83 -26.27 -6.22
C LEU A 394 -6.70 -27.49 -5.91
N GLU A 395 -7.98 -27.30 -5.60
CA GLU A 395 -8.89 -28.44 -5.43
C GLU A 395 -9.07 -29.21 -6.73
N GLU A 396 -9.32 -28.51 -7.83
CA GLU A 396 -9.48 -29.15 -9.13
C GLU A 396 -8.18 -29.81 -9.58
N PHE A 397 -7.04 -29.16 -9.36
CA PHE A 397 -5.73 -29.67 -9.72
C PHE A 397 -5.39 -30.96 -8.96
N ALA A 398 -5.60 -30.97 -7.64
CA ALA A 398 -5.35 -32.13 -6.77
C ALA A 398 -6.33 -33.30 -6.97
N ARG A 399 -7.40 -33.12 -7.75
CA ARG A 399 -8.24 -34.25 -8.21
C ARG A 399 -7.64 -34.95 -9.43
N ARG A 400 -6.87 -34.24 -10.25
CA ARG A 400 -6.21 -34.76 -11.46
C ARG A 400 -4.84 -35.34 -11.16
N HIS A 401 -4.13 -34.76 -10.21
CA HIS A 401 -2.75 -35.12 -9.85
C HIS A 401 -2.69 -35.56 -8.38
N PRO A 402 -2.48 -36.87 -8.09
CA PRO A 402 -2.38 -37.38 -6.71
C PRO A 402 -1.18 -36.80 -5.94
N VAL A 403 -0.11 -36.49 -6.67
CA VAL A 403 1.06 -35.77 -6.17
C VAL A 403 1.07 -34.40 -6.84
N VAL A 404 0.99 -33.36 -6.03
CA VAL A 404 1.03 -31.96 -6.45
C VAL A 404 2.45 -31.46 -6.25
N HIS A 405 3.18 -31.27 -7.35
CA HIS A 405 4.48 -30.65 -7.31
C HIS A 405 4.36 -29.11 -7.37
N PHE A 406 5.34 -28.40 -6.83
CA PHE A 406 5.42 -26.95 -7.00
C PHE A 406 6.85 -26.47 -7.23
N THR A 407 7.00 -25.30 -7.86
CA THR A 407 8.28 -24.58 -7.97
C THR A 407 8.25 -23.32 -7.10
N ARG A 408 9.40 -22.85 -6.63
CA ARG A 408 9.47 -21.65 -5.77
C ARG A 408 9.54 -20.35 -6.56
N SER A 409 9.83 -20.40 -7.86
CA SER A 409 9.90 -19.23 -8.75
C SER A 409 9.10 -19.42 -10.04
N VAL A 410 8.75 -18.28 -10.66
CA VAL A 410 8.03 -18.24 -11.94
C VAL A 410 8.96 -18.68 -13.08
N GLU A 411 10.24 -18.35 -13.00
CA GLU A 411 11.27 -18.73 -13.96
C GLU A 411 11.46 -20.25 -13.98
N GLU A 412 11.55 -20.89 -12.80
CA GLU A 412 11.58 -22.36 -12.69
C GLU A 412 10.33 -23.00 -13.28
N PHE A 413 9.14 -22.48 -12.94
CA PHE A 413 7.88 -22.99 -13.45
C PHE A 413 7.85 -22.97 -14.98
N ARG A 414 8.15 -21.83 -15.60
CA ARG A 414 8.14 -21.67 -17.07
C ARG A 414 9.10 -22.63 -17.77
N GLN A 415 10.23 -22.92 -17.12
CA GLN A 415 11.23 -23.82 -17.65
C GLN A 415 10.74 -25.28 -17.66
N VAL A 416 10.13 -25.74 -16.57
CA VAL A 416 9.76 -27.15 -16.38
C VAL A 416 8.35 -27.47 -16.88
N ALA A 417 7.43 -26.52 -16.90
CA ALA A 417 6.01 -26.75 -17.19
C ALA A 417 5.75 -27.46 -18.53
N PRO A 418 6.41 -27.13 -19.66
CA PRO A 418 6.19 -27.83 -20.92
C PRO A 418 6.57 -29.31 -20.88
N ILE A 419 7.65 -29.65 -20.15
CA ILE A 419 8.13 -31.03 -20.00
C ILE A 419 7.25 -31.77 -19.00
N ALA A 420 6.96 -31.15 -17.85
CA ALA A 420 6.09 -31.70 -16.84
C ALA A 420 4.70 -32.04 -17.40
N SER A 421 4.09 -31.13 -18.15
CA SER A 421 2.81 -31.35 -18.82
C SER A 421 2.87 -32.52 -19.81
N ALA A 422 3.94 -32.62 -20.61
CA ALA A 422 4.12 -33.72 -21.57
C ALA A 422 4.33 -35.10 -20.91
N GLN A 423 4.86 -35.11 -19.68
CA GLN A 423 5.10 -36.32 -18.89
C GLN A 423 3.97 -36.60 -17.87
N GLY A 424 2.90 -35.80 -17.87
CA GLY A 424 1.79 -35.94 -16.92
C GLY A 424 2.13 -35.61 -15.47
N ILE A 425 3.19 -34.83 -15.23
CA ILE A 425 3.59 -34.37 -13.90
C ILE A 425 2.82 -33.11 -13.56
N GLY A 426 2.00 -33.18 -12.50
CA GLY A 426 1.25 -32.04 -12.00
C GLY A 426 2.13 -31.05 -11.23
N VAL A 427 2.51 -29.94 -11.89
CA VAL A 427 3.25 -28.83 -11.25
C VAL A 427 2.40 -27.56 -11.14
N VAL A 428 2.50 -26.90 -9.97
CA VAL A 428 1.95 -25.58 -9.65
C VAL A 428 3.08 -24.54 -9.61
N ASN A 429 2.83 -23.34 -10.14
CA ASN A 429 3.74 -22.22 -9.99
C ASN A 429 3.61 -21.60 -8.59
N GLY A 430 4.56 -21.89 -7.70
CA GLY A 430 4.63 -21.29 -6.36
C GLY A 430 5.34 -19.94 -6.31
N GLY A 431 5.87 -19.45 -7.44
CA GLY A 431 6.64 -18.21 -7.52
C GLY A 431 5.85 -16.91 -7.37
N TYR A 432 4.52 -16.99 -7.36
CA TYR A 432 3.67 -15.84 -7.07
C TYR A 432 3.55 -15.60 -5.56
N THR A 433 3.24 -14.36 -5.20
CA THR A 433 3.04 -13.95 -3.81
C THR A 433 2.00 -14.85 -3.14
N TYR A 434 2.40 -15.49 -2.04
CA TYR A 434 1.63 -16.42 -1.20
C TYR A 434 1.42 -17.84 -1.76
N ASP A 435 1.75 -18.11 -3.03
CA ASP A 435 1.35 -19.37 -3.67
C ASP A 435 2.08 -20.58 -3.09
N THR A 436 3.41 -20.50 -2.90
CA THR A 436 4.19 -21.59 -2.26
C THR A 436 3.62 -22.00 -0.91
N GLU A 437 3.43 -21.05 0.01
CA GLU A 437 2.92 -21.34 1.36
C GLU A 437 1.50 -21.94 1.35
N LEU A 438 0.65 -21.50 0.42
CA LEU A 438 -0.70 -22.05 0.28
C LEU A 438 -0.68 -23.47 -0.30
N VAL A 439 0.19 -23.74 -1.28
CA VAL A 439 0.36 -25.08 -1.86
C VAL A 439 0.88 -26.06 -0.80
N GLU A 440 1.88 -25.67 -0.01
CA GLU A 440 2.41 -26.49 1.08
C GLU A 440 1.36 -26.84 2.15
N ARG A 441 0.35 -25.97 2.33
CA ARG A 441 -0.76 -26.18 3.27
C ARG A 441 -1.93 -26.97 2.68
N LEU A 442 -1.88 -27.35 1.41
CA LEU A 442 -2.92 -28.16 0.76
C LEU A 442 -3.20 -29.51 1.47
N PRO A 443 -2.19 -30.28 1.95
CA PRO A 443 -2.44 -31.56 2.61
C PRO A 443 -3.28 -31.43 3.90
N ALA A 444 -3.17 -30.31 4.61
CA ALA A 444 -3.95 -30.03 5.82
C ALA A 444 -5.43 -29.71 5.50
N ALA A 445 -5.70 -29.08 4.36
CA ALA A 445 -7.07 -28.82 3.91
C ALA A 445 -7.70 -30.01 3.19
N ARG A 446 -6.88 -30.82 2.49
CA ARG A 446 -7.31 -31.97 1.71
C ARG A 446 -6.42 -33.19 2.00
N PRO A 447 -6.74 -33.93 3.08
CA PRO A 447 -6.00 -35.13 3.46
C PRO A 447 -5.92 -36.14 2.31
N GLY A 448 -4.74 -36.75 2.14
CA GLY A 448 -4.47 -37.70 1.05
C GLY A 448 -3.82 -37.09 -0.20
N THR A 449 -3.74 -35.75 -0.28
CA THR A 449 -2.90 -35.08 -1.29
C THR A 449 -1.45 -35.06 -0.82
N VAL A 450 -0.53 -35.51 -1.68
CA VAL A 450 0.91 -35.35 -1.43
C VAL A 450 1.36 -34.07 -2.10
N VAL A 451 2.06 -33.20 -1.35
CA VAL A 451 2.68 -31.99 -1.90
C VAL A 451 4.19 -32.13 -1.76
N ALA A 452 4.92 -31.84 -2.83
CA ALA A 452 6.37 -31.86 -2.84
C ALA A 452 6.92 -30.74 -3.72
N GLU A 453 8.07 -30.19 -3.36
CA GLU A 453 8.81 -29.33 -4.28
C GLU A 453 9.29 -30.16 -5.49
N LEU A 454 9.27 -29.57 -6.68
CA LEU A 454 9.79 -30.22 -7.87
C LEU A 454 11.31 -30.12 -7.91
N ASP A 455 11.99 -31.23 -7.59
CA ASP A 455 13.45 -31.33 -7.69
C ASP A 455 13.92 -31.95 -9.03
N ALA A 456 15.21 -31.77 -9.33
CA ALA A 456 15.84 -32.27 -10.54
C ALA A 456 15.75 -33.81 -10.67
N ASP A 457 15.78 -34.53 -9.55
CA ASP A 457 15.69 -35.98 -9.52
C ASP A 457 14.31 -36.48 -9.93
N THR A 458 13.27 -35.87 -9.38
CA THR A 458 11.88 -36.17 -9.71
C THR A 458 11.62 -35.95 -11.18
N VAL A 459 12.05 -34.81 -11.74
CA VAL A 459 11.91 -34.57 -13.18
C VAL A 459 12.65 -35.64 -13.97
N THR A 460 13.92 -35.92 -13.65
CA THR A 460 14.75 -36.88 -14.39
C THR A 460 14.22 -38.32 -14.32
N ALA A 461 13.63 -38.71 -13.20
CA ALA A 461 13.08 -40.04 -12.97
C ALA A 461 11.80 -40.31 -13.79
N HIS A 462 11.06 -39.26 -14.12
CA HIS A 462 9.86 -39.34 -14.96
C HIS A 462 10.18 -39.24 -16.46
N LEU A 463 11.43 -39.00 -16.86
CA LEU A 463 11.83 -39.03 -18.27
C LEU A 463 12.19 -40.46 -18.68
N ASP A 464 11.83 -40.83 -19.91
CA ASP A 464 12.06 -42.18 -20.41
C ASP A 464 13.57 -42.47 -20.53
N ALA A 465 13.93 -43.71 -20.16
CA ALA A 465 15.24 -44.25 -20.45
C ALA A 465 15.44 -44.38 -21.97
N VAL A 466 16.69 -44.23 -22.41
CA VAL A 466 17.05 -44.38 -23.82
C VAL A 466 17.40 -45.85 -24.11
N ASP A 467 17.11 -46.32 -25.33
CA ASP A 467 17.55 -47.64 -25.77
C ASP A 467 19.08 -47.76 -25.65
N PRO A 468 19.63 -48.82 -25.03
CA PRO A 468 21.07 -48.97 -24.83
C PRO A 468 21.92 -48.87 -26.11
N ARG A 469 21.37 -49.24 -27.28
CA ARG A 469 22.07 -49.13 -28.57
C ARG A 469 22.19 -47.67 -29.00
N GLU A 470 21.14 -46.88 -28.78
CA GLU A 470 21.12 -45.46 -29.10
C GLU A 470 22.00 -44.66 -28.13
N GLU A 471 22.02 -45.02 -26.85
CA GLU A 471 22.92 -44.44 -25.86
C GLU A 471 24.39 -44.75 -26.19
N LEU A 472 24.70 -45.99 -26.57
CA LEU A 472 26.05 -46.39 -26.96
C LEU A 472 26.54 -45.63 -28.19
N ALA A 473 25.66 -45.39 -29.18
CA ALA A 473 25.99 -44.59 -30.36
C ALA A 473 26.36 -43.14 -30.03
N LEU A 474 25.80 -42.59 -28.95
CA LEU A 474 26.11 -41.25 -28.43
C LEU A 474 27.29 -41.24 -27.44
N GLY A 475 27.87 -42.40 -27.12
CA GLY A 475 28.90 -42.55 -26.07
C GLY A 475 30.08 -41.59 -26.17
N PRO A 476 30.75 -41.45 -27.34
CA PRO A 476 31.87 -40.51 -27.50
C PRO A 476 31.48 -39.05 -27.24
N PHE A 477 30.32 -38.63 -27.75
CA PHE A 477 29.79 -37.29 -27.54
C PHE A 477 29.45 -37.05 -26.05
N LEU A 478 28.77 -37.99 -25.40
CA LEU A 478 28.42 -37.90 -23.99
C LEU A 478 29.67 -37.83 -23.09
N ALA A 479 30.72 -38.58 -23.41
CA ALA A 479 31.99 -38.52 -22.68
C ALA A 479 32.66 -37.15 -22.82
N ALA A 480 32.71 -36.60 -24.04
CA ALA A 480 33.23 -35.25 -24.29
C ALA A 480 32.40 -34.17 -23.57
N ALA A 481 31.07 -34.30 -23.61
CA ALA A 481 30.16 -33.36 -22.97
C ALA A 481 30.32 -33.36 -21.44
N ARG A 482 30.40 -34.55 -20.82
CA ARG A 482 30.65 -34.70 -19.37
C ARG A 482 31.99 -34.10 -18.97
N ALA A 483 33.07 -34.43 -19.68
CA ALA A 483 34.39 -33.86 -19.41
C ALA A 483 34.41 -32.34 -19.53
N ARG A 484 33.61 -31.76 -20.45
CA ARG A 484 33.56 -30.32 -20.65
C ARG A 484 32.77 -29.59 -19.56
N LEU A 485 31.65 -30.16 -19.11
CA LEU A 485 30.76 -29.53 -18.13
C LEU A 485 31.11 -29.87 -16.68
N ASP A 486 31.94 -30.89 -16.44
CA ASP A 486 32.39 -31.25 -15.09
C ASP A 486 33.06 -30.10 -14.31
N PRO A 487 33.97 -29.29 -14.91
CA PRO A 487 34.53 -28.11 -14.23
C PRO A 487 33.50 -27.02 -13.89
N LEU A 488 32.33 -27.05 -14.53
CA LEU A 488 31.22 -26.12 -14.27
C LEU A 488 30.27 -26.65 -13.18
N GLY A 489 30.54 -27.84 -12.64
CA GLY A 489 29.69 -28.50 -11.65
C GLY A 489 28.36 -28.99 -12.23
N CYS A 490 28.35 -29.35 -13.52
CA CYS A 490 27.15 -29.77 -14.24
C CYS A 490 27.33 -31.17 -14.84
N ASP A 491 26.44 -32.09 -14.49
CA ASP A 491 26.43 -33.47 -14.98
C ASP A 491 25.60 -33.57 -16.26
N VAL A 492 25.97 -34.50 -17.15
CA VAL A 492 25.25 -34.71 -18.41
C VAL A 492 24.55 -36.06 -18.40
N VAL A 493 23.22 -36.00 -18.56
CA VAL A 493 22.32 -37.16 -18.59
C VAL A 493 21.62 -37.21 -19.93
N LEU A 494 21.46 -38.42 -20.50
CA LEU A 494 20.68 -38.64 -21.70
C LEU A 494 19.31 -39.24 -21.33
N ARG A 495 18.23 -38.65 -21.83
CA ARG A 495 16.84 -39.12 -21.65
C ARG A 495 16.04 -38.94 -22.93
N ALA A 496 14.97 -39.70 -23.07
CA ALA A 496 13.97 -39.49 -24.12
C ALA A 496 12.76 -38.75 -23.53
N PHE A 497 12.40 -37.58 -24.09
CA PHE A 497 11.25 -36.83 -23.58
C PHE A 497 10.62 -35.87 -24.61
N HIS A 498 9.35 -35.55 -24.38
CA HIS A 498 8.63 -34.51 -25.12
C HIS A 498 8.67 -33.16 -24.39
N PRO A 499 8.55 -32.02 -25.11
CA PRO A 499 8.43 -31.91 -26.56
C PRO A 499 9.77 -32.13 -27.28
N VAL A 500 9.72 -32.77 -28.45
CA VAL A 500 10.92 -33.08 -29.27
C VAL A 500 11.66 -31.83 -29.76
N THR A 501 11.02 -30.66 -29.70
CA THR A 501 11.61 -29.37 -30.06
C THR A 501 12.63 -28.88 -29.04
N THR A 502 12.60 -29.37 -27.80
CA THR A 502 13.54 -29.00 -26.74
C THR A 502 14.77 -29.91 -26.80
N PRO A 503 15.96 -29.42 -27.21
CA PRO A 503 17.13 -30.27 -27.38
C PRO A 503 17.80 -30.63 -26.05
N ALA A 504 17.77 -29.74 -25.07
CA ALA A 504 18.36 -29.95 -23.76
C ALA A 504 17.59 -29.19 -22.68
N LEU A 505 17.61 -29.71 -21.46
CA LEU A 505 17.02 -29.14 -20.26
C LEU A 505 18.09 -28.99 -19.19
N HIS A 506 18.19 -27.81 -18.59
CA HIS A 506 19.10 -27.56 -17.47
C HIS A 506 18.33 -27.60 -16.15
N LEU A 507 18.47 -28.68 -15.40
CA LEU A 507 17.87 -28.86 -14.08
C LEU A 507 18.86 -28.47 -13.00
N ASP A 508 18.42 -27.63 -12.06
CA ASP A 508 19.33 -27.08 -11.06
C ASP A 508 18.60 -26.71 -9.77
N ASP A 509 18.87 -27.45 -8.70
CA ASP A 509 18.33 -27.27 -7.35
C ASP A 509 19.07 -26.14 -6.59
N ARG A 510 19.22 -24.97 -7.23
CA ARG A 510 20.00 -23.83 -6.70
C ARG A 510 19.47 -23.26 -5.39
N SER A 511 18.16 -23.35 -5.14
CA SER A 511 17.49 -22.96 -3.89
C SER A 511 17.98 -23.82 -2.73
N VAL A 512 18.00 -25.14 -2.91
CA VAL A 512 18.57 -26.10 -1.95
C VAL A 512 20.06 -25.82 -1.73
N ARG A 513 20.83 -25.54 -2.80
CA ARG A 513 22.25 -25.17 -2.68
C ARG A 513 22.49 -23.85 -1.96
N HIS A 514 21.66 -22.83 -2.16
CA HIS A 514 21.79 -21.55 -1.45
C HIS A 514 21.40 -21.67 0.01
N GLU A 515 20.34 -22.42 0.34
CA GLU A 515 19.98 -22.72 1.73
C GLU A 515 21.08 -23.52 2.43
N GLN A 516 21.64 -24.54 1.76
CA GLN A 516 22.78 -25.29 2.28
C GLN A 516 24.02 -24.41 2.45
N ALA A 517 24.38 -23.59 1.46
CA ALA A 517 25.53 -22.68 1.57
C ALA A 517 25.33 -21.59 2.64
N ARG A 518 24.10 -21.12 2.85
CA ARG A 518 23.76 -20.16 3.91
C ARG A 518 23.79 -20.83 5.28
N ALA A 519 23.25 -22.04 5.41
CA ALA A 519 23.33 -22.86 6.61
C ALA A 519 24.78 -23.25 6.93
N GLU A 520 25.60 -23.55 5.92
CA GLU A 520 27.03 -23.81 6.06
C GLU A 520 27.79 -22.55 6.50
N ALA A 521 27.44 -21.37 5.98
CA ALA A 521 28.02 -20.10 6.42
C ALA A 521 27.59 -19.70 7.85
N GLU A 522 26.34 -20.02 8.23
CA GLU A 522 25.83 -19.85 9.60
C GLU A 522 26.45 -20.89 10.58
N GLU A 523 26.65 -22.14 10.15
CA GLU A 523 27.31 -23.21 10.93
C GLU A 523 28.84 -23.03 11.03
N GLN A 524 29.49 -22.44 10.01
CA GLN A 524 30.89 -22.02 10.07
C GLN A 524 31.12 -20.85 11.03
N ALA A 525 30.07 -20.10 11.40
CA ALA A 525 30.15 -19.13 12.48
C ALA A 525 30.16 -19.80 13.88
N ASP A 526 29.67 -21.04 13.99
CA ASP A 526 29.73 -21.90 15.18
C ASP A 526 30.82 -22.99 15.01
N ASP A 527 32.09 -22.58 15.12
CA ASP A 527 33.33 -23.35 14.87
C ASP A 527 33.37 -24.79 15.46
N LEU A 528 32.56 -25.09 16.48
CA LEU A 528 32.54 -26.38 17.19
C LEU A 528 31.76 -27.49 16.47
N TRP A 529 30.82 -27.16 15.57
CA TRP A 529 29.94 -28.15 14.93
C TRP A 529 30.27 -28.43 13.45
N ALA A 530 31.01 -27.54 12.81
CA ALA A 530 31.37 -27.60 11.39
C ALA A 530 32.10 -28.90 10.99
N GLY A 531 33.01 -29.39 11.84
CA GLY A 531 33.83 -30.57 11.56
C GLY A 531 33.07 -31.91 11.65
N ILE A 532 32.05 -32.00 12.51
CA ILE A 532 31.30 -33.24 12.73
C ILE A 532 30.16 -33.37 11.70
N LEU A 533 29.46 -32.26 11.40
CA LEU A 533 28.36 -32.25 10.43
C LEU A 533 28.85 -32.29 8.97
N GLY A 534 30.03 -31.74 8.67
CA GLY A 534 30.65 -31.85 7.34
C GLY A 534 30.96 -33.29 6.91
N SER A 535 31.10 -34.22 7.86
CA SER A 535 31.31 -35.65 7.58
C SER A 535 30.03 -36.47 7.37
N LEU A 536 28.87 -35.90 7.72
CA LEU A 536 27.55 -36.56 7.66
C LEU A 536 26.72 -36.15 6.45
N ARG A 537 27.13 -35.11 5.70
CA ARG A 537 26.39 -34.59 4.55
C ARG A 537 26.89 -35.21 3.24
N GLY A 538 25.96 -35.70 2.42
CA GLY A 538 26.23 -36.22 1.07
C GLY A 538 26.78 -35.14 0.13
N SER A 539 27.28 -35.56 -1.03
CA SER A 539 27.76 -34.63 -2.08
C SER A 539 26.66 -33.63 -2.44
N ALA A 540 26.99 -32.34 -2.47
CA ALA A 540 26.05 -31.29 -2.85
C ALA A 540 25.41 -31.61 -4.22
N PRO A 541 24.09 -31.47 -4.38
CA PRO A 541 23.41 -31.82 -5.62
C PRO A 541 23.98 -31.01 -6.78
N ARG A 542 24.51 -31.69 -7.80
CA ARG A 542 25.09 -31.05 -9.00
C ARG A 542 23.97 -30.69 -9.98
N ALA A 543 24.16 -29.58 -10.70
CA ALA A 543 23.26 -29.23 -11.79
C ALA A 543 23.31 -30.33 -12.87
N ARG A 544 22.22 -30.52 -13.60
CA ARG A 544 22.12 -31.54 -14.65
C ARG A 544 21.70 -30.92 -15.97
N LEU A 545 22.51 -31.13 -16.99
CA LEU A 545 22.12 -30.96 -18.38
C LEU A 545 21.54 -32.27 -18.90
N VAL A 546 20.22 -32.32 -19.04
CA VAL A 546 19.50 -33.46 -19.62
C VAL A 546 19.35 -33.25 -21.12
N LEU A 547 20.00 -34.08 -21.91
CA LEU A 547 19.93 -34.08 -23.37
C LEU A 547 18.74 -34.90 -23.84
N ASN A 548 17.97 -34.37 -24.79
CA ASN A 548 16.79 -35.03 -25.34
C ASN A 548 17.14 -35.91 -26.54
N GLN A 549 17.17 -37.22 -26.35
CA GLN A 549 17.44 -38.17 -27.43
C GLN A 549 16.38 -38.09 -28.55
N LEU A 550 15.12 -37.76 -28.23
CA LEU A 550 14.07 -37.64 -29.23
C LEU A 550 14.28 -36.43 -30.15
N ASN A 551 15.12 -35.46 -29.77
CA ASN A 551 15.40 -34.30 -30.58
C ASN A 551 16.35 -34.63 -31.77
N PRO A 552 15.98 -34.29 -33.03
CA PRO A 552 16.80 -34.59 -34.19
C PRO A 552 18.19 -33.92 -34.21
N LEU A 553 18.36 -32.77 -33.56
CA LEU A 553 19.66 -32.12 -33.44
C LEU A 553 20.61 -32.94 -32.56
N ILE A 554 20.13 -33.44 -31.42
CA ILE A 554 20.94 -34.27 -30.51
C ILE A 554 21.41 -35.55 -31.21
N ARG A 555 20.53 -36.21 -31.97
CA ARG A 555 20.91 -37.39 -32.75
C ARG A 555 21.97 -37.10 -33.82
N ARG A 556 21.89 -35.95 -34.50
CA ARG A 556 22.88 -35.51 -35.50
C ARG A 556 24.21 -35.10 -34.88
N ILE A 557 24.19 -34.49 -33.70
CA ILE A 557 25.43 -34.13 -32.98
C ILE A 557 26.19 -35.40 -32.57
N GLY A 558 25.48 -36.49 -32.29
CA GLY A 558 26.06 -37.80 -32.02
C GLY A 558 26.91 -38.38 -33.15
N SER A 559 26.67 -37.98 -34.40
CA SER A 559 27.41 -38.45 -35.57
C SER A 559 28.54 -37.50 -35.98
N LEU A 560 28.94 -36.57 -35.11
CA LEU A 560 30.08 -35.69 -35.38
C LEU A 560 31.40 -36.43 -35.14
N ASP A 561 32.24 -36.50 -36.17
CA ASP A 561 33.57 -37.12 -36.09
C ASP A 561 34.65 -36.18 -35.52
N THR A 562 34.32 -34.90 -35.30
CA THR A 562 35.25 -33.85 -34.88
C THR A 562 35.09 -33.51 -33.38
N PRO A 563 36.08 -33.84 -32.52
CA PRO A 563 36.00 -33.59 -31.08
C PRO A 563 35.83 -32.11 -30.71
N GLU A 564 36.47 -31.20 -31.43
CA GLU A 564 36.39 -29.76 -31.17
C GLU A 564 34.96 -29.25 -31.38
N LEU A 565 34.30 -29.71 -32.44
CA LEU A 565 32.93 -29.33 -32.76
C LEU A 565 31.93 -29.93 -31.76
N ALA A 566 32.19 -31.15 -31.26
CA ALA A 566 31.41 -31.75 -30.19
C ALA A 566 31.47 -30.94 -28.88
N VAL A 567 32.64 -30.39 -28.55
CA VAL A 567 32.81 -29.48 -27.39
C VAL A 567 32.03 -28.19 -27.61
N THR A 568 32.18 -27.52 -28.75
CA THR A 568 31.45 -26.30 -29.09
C THR A 568 29.93 -26.52 -29.09
N ALA A 569 29.46 -27.66 -29.62
CA ALA A 569 28.05 -28.03 -29.61
C ALA A 569 27.52 -28.27 -28.18
N THR A 570 28.31 -28.89 -27.30
CA THR A 570 27.95 -29.06 -25.88
C THR A 570 27.80 -27.70 -25.19
N GLU A 571 28.74 -26.79 -25.40
CA GLU A 571 28.69 -25.44 -24.82
C GLU A 571 27.48 -24.65 -25.33
N ALA A 572 27.17 -24.77 -26.63
CA ALA A 572 26.00 -24.15 -27.23
C ALA A 572 24.69 -24.71 -26.66
N LEU A 573 24.58 -26.04 -26.50
CA LEU A 573 23.41 -26.69 -25.89
C LEU A 573 23.23 -26.29 -24.42
N TYR A 574 24.32 -26.29 -23.64
CA TYR A 574 24.32 -25.84 -22.25
C TYR A 574 23.91 -24.37 -22.14
N GLY A 575 24.52 -23.50 -22.95
CA GLY A 575 24.20 -22.08 -23.01
C GLY A 575 22.76 -21.80 -23.44
N GLN A 576 22.26 -22.52 -24.44
CA GLN A 576 20.86 -22.45 -24.86
C GLN A 576 19.92 -22.89 -23.74
N ALA A 577 20.22 -23.98 -23.04
CA ALA A 577 19.42 -24.46 -21.92
C ALA A 577 19.40 -23.45 -20.75
N LEU A 578 20.52 -22.77 -20.48
CA LEU A 578 20.60 -21.67 -19.51
C LEU A 578 19.77 -20.45 -19.93
N LEU A 579 19.80 -20.08 -21.22
CA LEU A 579 18.99 -18.99 -21.75
C LEU A 579 17.49 -19.31 -21.67
N MET A 580 17.11 -20.55 -21.98
CA MET A 580 15.73 -21.03 -21.85
C MET A 580 15.24 -21.03 -20.40
N ALA A 581 16.15 -21.16 -19.43
CA ALA A 581 15.83 -21.01 -18.01
C ALA A 581 15.47 -19.55 -17.63
N GLN A 582 15.67 -18.57 -18.52
CA GLN A 582 15.44 -17.13 -18.30
C GLN A 582 16.13 -16.57 -17.03
N ARG A 583 17.23 -17.21 -16.60
CA ARG A 583 17.99 -16.81 -15.42
C ARG A 583 19.13 -15.86 -15.79
N PRO A 584 19.55 -14.95 -14.88
CA PRO A 584 20.74 -14.14 -15.09
C PRO A 584 21.99 -15.02 -15.30
N LEU A 585 22.70 -14.80 -16.40
CA LEU A 585 23.92 -15.53 -16.73
C LEU A 585 25.09 -15.03 -15.88
N ARG A 586 25.91 -15.95 -15.35
CA ARG A 586 27.17 -15.57 -14.70
C ARG A 586 28.16 -15.10 -15.77
N PRO A 587 29.17 -14.27 -15.42
CA PRO A 587 30.21 -13.89 -16.36
C PRO A 587 30.88 -15.08 -17.06
N ALA A 588 31.08 -16.20 -16.35
CA ALA A 588 31.61 -17.43 -16.91
C ALA A 588 30.65 -18.09 -17.93
N ASP A 589 29.34 -18.09 -17.65
CA ASP A 589 28.33 -18.64 -18.57
C ASP A 589 28.21 -17.78 -19.83
N SER A 590 28.25 -16.45 -19.69
CA SER A 590 28.23 -15.50 -20.81
C SER A 590 29.47 -15.62 -21.70
N ALA A 591 30.65 -15.78 -21.10
CA ALA A 591 31.89 -16.00 -21.84
C ALA A 591 31.90 -17.33 -22.60
N LEU A 592 31.33 -18.37 -21.99
CA LEU A 592 31.14 -19.69 -22.61
C LEU A 592 30.16 -19.60 -23.79
N LEU A 593 29.01 -18.94 -23.63
CA LEU A 593 28.02 -18.78 -24.69
C LEU A 593 28.60 -18.00 -25.88
N ASN A 594 29.33 -16.90 -25.63
CA ASN A 594 29.95 -16.12 -26.69
C ASN A 594 31.02 -16.93 -27.44
N ARG A 595 31.86 -17.68 -26.71
CA ARG A 595 32.85 -18.58 -27.31
C ARG A 595 32.20 -19.66 -28.17
N ALA A 596 31.13 -20.30 -27.66
CA ALA A 596 30.41 -21.33 -28.39
C ALA A 596 29.79 -20.78 -29.68
N PHE A 597 29.18 -19.59 -29.60
CA PHE A 597 28.59 -18.92 -30.76
C PHE A 597 29.65 -18.54 -31.81
N MET A 598 30.76 -17.92 -31.39
CA MET A 598 31.86 -17.59 -32.29
C MET A 598 32.50 -18.84 -32.91
N GLY A 599 32.68 -19.90 -32.12
CA GLY A 599 33.20 -21.18 -32.61
C GLY A 599 32.28 -21.82 -33.66
N LEU A 600 30.96 -21.79 -33.47
CA LEU A 600 30.01 -22.25 -34.49
C LEU A 600 30.06 -21.41 -35.76
N LEU A 601 30.25 -20.09 -35.65
CA LEU A 601 30.40 -19.19 -36.80
C LEU A 601 31.71 -19.42 -37.55
N GLU A 602 32.82 -19.65 -36.84
CA GLU A 602 34.11 -19.99 -37.45
C GLU A 602 34.04 -21.28 -38.27
N TRP A 603 33.29 -22.27 -37.78
CA TRP A 603 33.03 -23.51 -38.51
C TRP A 603 32.07 -23.35 -39.69
N ALA A 604 31.12 -22.42 -39.61
CA ALA A 604 30.19 -22.12 -40.70
C ALA A 604 30.79 -21.20 -41.76
N ALA A 605 31.81 -20.42 -41.41
CA ALA A 605 32.51 -19.54 -42.33
C ALA A 605 33.41 -20.34 -43.29
N PRO A 606 33.46 -19.99 -44.59
CA PRO A 606 34.39 -20.62 -45.51
C PRO A 606 35.83 -20.37 -45.04
N PRO A 607 36.76 -21.33 -45.23
CA PRO A 607 38.15 -21.15 -44.84
C PRO A 607 38.70 -19.89 -45.51
N ALA A 608 39.37 -19.04 -44.72
CA ALA A 608 40.02 -17.85 -45.25
C ALA A 608 40.97 -18.27 -46.38
N ALA A 609 40.69 -17.81 -47.60
CA ALA A 609 41.59 -18.03 -48.72
C ALA A 609 42.96 -17.44 -48.36
N PRO A 610 44.08 -18.15 -48.58
CA PRO A 610 45.39 -17.59 -48.33
C PRO A 610 45.53 -16.30 -49.15
N LEU A 611 45.77 -15.19 -48.46
CA LEU A 611 46.12 -13.93 -49.10
C LEU A 611 47.32 -14.20 -50.01
N SER A 612 47.11 -14.10 -51.32
CA SER A 612 48.19 -14.20 -52.30
C SER A 612 49.20 -13.08 -52.01
N PRO A 613 50.52 -13.35 -52.02
CA PRO A 613 51.51 -12.31 -51.76
C PRO A 613 51.40 -11.24 -52.85
N GLN A 614 51.10 -10.02 -52.43
CA GLN A 614 51.07 -8.83 -53.26
C GLN A 614 52.46 -8.61 -53.88
N PRO A 615 52.60 -8.34 -55.20
CA PRO A 615 53.89 -8.00 -55.77
C PRO A 615 54.37 -6.65 -55.22
N ALA A 616 55.67 -6.59 -54.88
CA ALA A 616 56.33 -5.47 -54.24
C ALA A 616 56.10 -4.13 -54.96
N ALA A 617 55.68 -3.11 -54.19
CA ALA A 617 55.63 -1.73 -54.65
C ALA A 617 57.05 -1.12 -54.75
N PRO A 618 57.33 -0.24 -55.74
CA PRO A 618 58.63 0.39 -55.91
C PRO A 618 58.92 1.47 -54.83
N PRO A 619 60.19 1.85 -54.62
CA PRO A 619 60.64 2.55 -53.41
C PRO A 619 60.14 4.00 -53.31
N ALA A 620 59.89 4.42 -52.06
CA ALA A 620 59.38 5.73 -51.66
C ALA A 620 60.39 6.88 -51.89
N ALA A 621 59.87 8.03 -52.34
CA ALA A 621 60.57 9.31 -52.40
C ALA A 621 60.70 9.95 -50.98
N PRO A 622 61.71 10.80 -50.74
CA PRO A 622 62.06 11.27 -49.39
C PRO A 622 61.12 12.36 -48.85
N PRO A 623 61.10 12.59 -47.52
CA PRO A 623 60.08 13.40 -46.86
C PRO A 623 60.36 14.91 -46.96
N ALA A 624 59.30 15.69 -47.18
CA ALA A 624 59.33 17.14 -47.02
C ALA A 624 58.96 17.54 -45.57
N ALA A 625 59.68 18.54 -45.05
CA ALA A 625 59.65 19.04 -43.68
C ALA A 625 58.35 19.80 -43.31
N PRO A 626 58.03 19.95 -42.00
CA PRO A 626 56.75 20.49 -41.54
C PRO A 626 56.80 22.01 -41.34
N PRO A 627 55.65 22.72 -41.35
CA PRO A 627 55.55 24.03 -40.73
C PRO A 627 54.62 24.03 -39.50
N GLY A 628 55.21 24.38 -38.35
CA GLY A 628 54.87 25.57 -37.56
C GLY A 628 53.43 25.81 -37.10
N ALA A 629 53.25 25.79 -35.78
CA ALA A 629 52.07 26.25 -35.04
C ALA A 629 51.87 27.79 -35.06
N ALA A 630 50.60 28.24 -35.03
CA ALA A 630 50.14 29.41 -34.27
C ALA A 630 48.60 29.58 -34.28
N SER A 631 47.98 29.33 -33.10
CA SER A 631 46.98 30.16 -32.38
C SER A 631 45.61 30.59 -32.97
N PRO A 632 44.63 30.94 -32.08
CA PRO A 632 43.23 30.55 -32.22
C PRO A 632 42.26 31.71 -32.53
N GLY A 633 41.05 31.37 -32.97
CA GLY A 633 39.90 32.29 -32.93
C GLY A 633 38.81 31.93 -33.92
N GLY A 634 37.54 31.96 -33.47
CA GLY A 634 36.39 32.05 -34.35
C GLY A 634 35.26 31.07 -34.04
N VAL A 635 34.35 31.49 -33.17
CA VAL A 635 32.99 30.95 -33.00
C VAL A 635 32.23 31.01 -34.35
N PRO A 636 31.46 29.98 -34.76
CA PRO A 636 30.45 30.15 -35.79
C PRO A 636 29.06 30.43 -35.18
N PRO A 637 28.22 31.23 -35.85
CA PRO A 637 26.96 31.71 -35.32
C PRO A 637 25.82 30.71 -35.50
N VAL A 638 24.88 30.77 -34.56
CA VAL A 638 23.51 30.28 -34.66
C VAL A 638 22.74 31.17 -35.65
N ASN A 639 21.95 30.57 -36.54
CA ASN A 639 20.83 31.25 -37.19
C ASN A 639 19.74 30.22 -37.59
N PRO A 640 18.48 30.66 -37.78
CA PRO A 640 17.33 30.03 -37.14
C PRO A 640 16.20 29.69 -38.12
N GLN A 641 15.11 29.13 -37.58
CA GLN A 641 13.73 29.11 -38.10
C GLN A 641 13.47 28.38 -39.45
N GLU A 642 12.51 27.45 -39.45
CA GLU A 642 11.10 27.79 -39.68
C GLU A 642 10.14 26.63 -39.36
N ASP A 643 8.96 27.07 -38.91
CA ASP A 643 7.82 26.34 -38.40
C ASP A 643 7.02 25.55 -39.46
N GLY A 644 6.22 24.60 -38.96
CA GLY A 644 4.77 24.66 -39.21
C GLY A 644 4.15 23.47 -39.96
N ARG A 645 3.60 22.50 -39.22
CA ARG A 645 2.14 22.41 -38.90
C ARG A 645 1.84 21.23 -37.99
#